data_AF-A0A9P8ABC1-F1
#
_entry.id   AF-A0A9P8ABC1-F1
#
_cell.length_a   1.000
_cell.length_b   1.000
_cell.length_c   1.000
_cell.angle_alpha   90.00
_cell.angle_beta   90.00
_cell.angle_gamma   90.00
#
_symmetry.space_group_name_H-M   'P 1'
#
loop_
_entity.id
_entity.type
_entity.pdbx_description
1 polymer ?
#
loop_
_entity_poly.entity_id
_entity_poly.type
_entity_poly.pdbx_seq_one_letter_code
_entity_poly.pdbx_strand_id
1 'polypeptide(L)'
;MELAGDQAADLAIQGTNTSSITSKRSLERLGYLESCHVPGVTEKDSPLMFKYVVPKPSRRSPVINRAYYQRTESIRLLVEGWINECESLGLDQCAVVSLGCGFDPMFFRQVTLRKHRNSRTRLKYVDIDYPSLILERLYMIRNENTLRALLPENPSRDDVGAFVSDSYSCLGIDLRQLDQLQKGLEEAGIKKDSSERMPILVISEVVLAYLEAGESDAVIRFFAQYPEATFVLHEQCIPDFDEEQESSNLHPFALTMFRHFERTMTPLKTLQEYRSLKDHRDRFSKLGWGACDVVNMNLISDYLTMPTAAHHHRVSMLEPFDEHDELYWIGAFYFMAVAMTTTTTTTTGGKKSPDVLQNVGLRQRLQQAKTLASDHVDHGSYTSTNSTIDPILASRLPAPAAFLNVEWTDSKPFSGLDIHRKGHTLSLLKDDAYVFGGFGSEVEDSQEDQSRIFQTRGQQQTRLGSLLRFNLATGSCQLVSPGTDDAPSPRMHHSAVTTLDGSAIYLYGGRDGPTKVHNDVWRYTPEDGWDSLWRARISHSGDSSVPKGLFKHTANMMLVAGREMMVIFGGRLASGEANDQVWAFDLQEGQWGHFQWRRNGQTHHHEDRIPGIFSHSSVVVAGKEQGQDSLLIVGGVRGTDEKVLDKVWRMTLGVSEGEEPSCWVEATAMEVKTSAGDSLKPRFGHACVKVSEDRIWILGGVSAPGLLQWHETLLEIQPSKGTFQYLRPSSFRELVMVGHAAALDPDRGRVVGVGGGGTCFGFGAWWDSTAWALTA
;
A
#
# COMPACT_ATOMS: atom_id res chain seq x y z
N MET A 1 22.08 12.78 33.88
CA MET A 1 20.78 12.13 33.57
C MET A 1 20.58 12.08 32.06
N GLU A 2 20.86 13.16 31.30
CA GLU A 2 20.88 13.17 29.81
C GLU A 2 21.85 12.14 29.18
N LEU A 3 23.12 12.06 29.61
CA LEU A 3 24.10 11.08 29.10
C LEU A 3 23.66 9.60 29.25
N ALA A 4 22.87 9.29 30.28
CA ALA A 4 22.33 7.95 30.50
C ALA A 4 21.06 7.70 29.65
N GLY A 5 20.33 8.77 29.29
CA GLY A 5 19.20 8.72 28.37
C GLY A 5 19.63 8.49 26.92
N ASP A 6 20.74 9.09 26.51
CA ASP A 6 21.29 8.97 25.15
C ASP A 6 21.80 7.53 24.87
N GLN A 7 22.50 6.91 25.83
CA GLN A 7 22.93 5.51 25.71
C GLN A 7 21.77 4.50 25.63
N ALA A 8 20.69 4.73 26.38
CA ALA A 8 19.52 3.85 26.34
C ALA A 8 18.77 3.96 24.99
N ALA A 9 18.68 5.17 24.44
CA ALA A 9 18.12 5.40 23.11
C ALA A 9 18.98 4.73 22.02
N ASP A 10 20.31 4.88 22.08
CA ASP A 10 21.24 4.24 21.13
C ASP A 10 21.13 2.70 21.15
N LEU A 11 20.98 2.09 22.33
CA LEU A 11 20.75 0.65 22.45
C LEU A 11 19.39 0.23 21.88
N ALA A 12 18.34 1.03 22.06
CA ALA A 12 17.04 0.78 21.45
C ALA A 12 17.11 0.85 19.91
N ILE A 13 17.84 1.82 19.36
CA ILE A 13 18.10 1.97 17.92
C ILE A 13 18.83 0.73 17.39
N GLN A 14 19.87 0.25 18.07
CA GLN A 14 20.59 -0.97 17.69
C GLN A 14 19.67 -2.20 17.65
N GLY A 15 18.68 -2.29 18.54
CA GLY A 15 17.68 -3.35 18.56
C GLY A 15 16.76 -3.40 17.33
N THR A 16 16.62 -2.28 16.59
CA THR A 16 15.80 -2.23 15.36
C THR A 16 16.37 -3.10 14.24
N ASN A 17 17.69 -3.32 14.22
CA ASN A 17 18.37 -4.20 13.27
C ASN A 17 17.79 -5.63 13.31
N THR A 18 17.59 -6.20 14.51
CA THR A 18 17.03 -7.56 14.67
C THR A 18 15.64 -7.68 14.04
N SER A 19 14.79 -6.66 14.20
CA SER A 19 13.46 -6.64 13.60
C SER A 19 13.55 -6.63 12.06
N SER A 20 14.39 -5.75 11.52
CA SER A 20 14.58 -5.57 10.08
C SER A 20 15.14 -6.81 9.40
N ILE A 21 16.24 -7.37 9.92
CA ILE A 21 16.89 -8.53 9.31
C ILE A 21 16.00 -9.79 9.40
N THR A 22 15.19 -9.91 10.44
CA THR A 22 14.21 -11.00 10.55
C THR A 22 13.13 -10.89 9.48
N SER A 23 12.66 -9.68 9.18
CA SER A 23 11.71 -9.46 8.09
C SER A 23 12.33 -9.77 6.72
N LYS A 24 13.57 -9.34 6.45
CA LYS A 24 14.33 -9.73 5.23
C LYS A 24 14.48 -11.26 5.11
N ARG A 25 14.75 -11.96 6.24
CA ARG A 25 14.83 -13.42 6.29
C ARG A 25 13.48 -14.11 6.01
N SER A 26 12.36 -13.50 6.38
CA SER A 26 11.01 -13.99 6.04
C SER A 26 10.82 -14.03 4.52
N LEU A 27 11.19 -12.95 3.81
CA LEU A 27 11.13 -12.87 2.35
C LEU A 27 11.92 -13.99 1.67
N GLU A 28 13.15 -14.17 2.14
CA GLU A 28 14.07 -15.17 1.62
C GLU A 28 13.45 -16.58 1.67
N ARG A 29 12.76 -16.92 2.76
CA ARG A 29 12.12 -18.24 2.91
C ARG A 29 10.89 -18.42 2.05
N LEU A 30 10.18 -17.34 1.76
CA LEU A 30 8.93 -17.35 1.01
C LEU A 30 9.19 -17.23 -0.51
N GLY A 31 10.44 -17.11 -0.95
CA GLY A 31 10.78 -17.04 -2.38
C GLY A 31 10.55 -15.68 -3.01
N TYR A 32 10.41 -14.62 -2.20
CA TYR A 32 10.31 -13.25 -2.72
C TYR A 32 11.59 -12.82 -3.42
N LEU A 33 12.72 -13.10 -2.77
CA LEU A 33 14.05 -12.68 -3.22
C LEU A 33 14.64 -13.67 -4.21
N GLU A 34 15.23 -13.14 -5.27
CA GLU A 34 15.98 -13.94 -6.22
C GLU A 34 17.21 -14.57 -5.54
N SER A 35 17.43 -15.86 -5.78
CA SER A 35 18.68 -16.50 -5.39
C SER A 35 19.87 -15.79 -6.05
N CYS A 36 21.07 -16.07 -5.57
CA CYS A 36 22.28 -15.65 -6.28
C CYS A 36 22.45 -16.53 -7.54
N HIS A 37 21.45 -16.55 -8.43
CA HIS A 37 21.36 -17.51 -9.52
C HIS A 37 22.53 -17.30 -10.49
N VAL A 38 23.38 -18.32 -10.54
CA VAL A 38 24.40 -18.47 -11.56
C VAL A 38 23.93 -19.60 -12.49
N PRO A 39 23.72 -19.33 -13.79
CA PRO A 39 23.30 -20.35 -14.73
C PRO A 39 24.22 -21.58 -14.69
N GLY A 40 23.63 -22.77 -14.54
CA GLY A 40 24.36 -24.04 -14.55
C GLY A 40 24.91 -24.51 -13.19
N VAL A 41 24.56 -23.85 -12.08
CA VAL A 41 25.03 -24.23 -10.73
C VAL A 41 23.87 -24.60 -9.80
N THR A 42 24.11 -25.47 -8.82
CA THR A 42 23.08 -25.99 -7.92
C THR A 42 22.67 -24.97 -6.85
N GLU A 43 21.55 -25.19 -6.15
CA GLU A 43 21.13 -24.35 -5.01
C GLU A 43 22.18 -24.30 -3.88
N LYS A 44 23.03 -25.34 -3.78
CA LYS A 44 24.19 -25.37 -2.87
C LYS A 44 25.19 -24.24 -3.18
N ASP A 45 25.28 -23.83 -4.45
CA ASP A 45 26.25 -22.87 -4.97
C ASP A 45 25.61 -21.52 -5.36
N SER A 46 24.28 -21.42 -5.33
CA SER A 46 23.50 -20.17 -5.46
C SER A 46 22.74 -19.84 -4.16
N PRO A 47 23.43 -19.66 -3.02
CA PRO A 47 22.77 -19.56 -1.74
C PRO A 47 22.00 -18.25 -1.59
N LEU A 48 20.89 -18.33 -0.87
CA LEU A 48 20.28 -17.17 -0.25
C LEU A 48 21.10 -16.79 1.01
N MET A 49 21.30 -15.49 1.24
CA MET A 49 22.33 -14.98 2.15
C MET A 49 21.83 -14.68 3.57
N PHE A 50 20.57 -14.29 3.74
CA PHE A 50 20.00 -13.92 5.03
C PHE A 50 19.98 -15.10 6.02
N LYS A 51 19.94 -16.35 5.55
CA LYS A 51 20.01 -17.54 6.42
C LYS A 51 21.27 -17.62 7.27
N TYR A 52 22.37 -17.05 6.81
CA TYR A 52 23.67 -17.10 7.49
C TYR A 52 23.79 -16.07 8.61
N VAL A 53 22.99 -15.00 8.55
CA VAL A 53 22.94 -13.95 9.56
C VAL A 53 21.70 -14.05 10.46
N VAL A 54 20.64 -14.75 10.01
CA VAL A 54 19.44 -15.07 10.79
C VAL A 54 19.15 -16.57 10.69
N PRO A 55 19.80 -17.38 11.56
CA PRO A 55 19.67 -18.84 11.51
C PRO A 55 18.26 -19.33 11.83
N LYS A 56 17.58 -18.65 12.77
CA LYS A 56 16.21 -18.98 13.20
C LYS A 56 15.22 -18.03 12.53
N PRO A 57 14.59 -18.44 11.41
CA PRO A 57 13.65 -17.58 10.73
C PRO A 57 12.33 -17.42 11.49
N SER A 58 11.75 -16.23 11.44
CA SER A 58 10.39 -15.94 11.87
C SER A 58 9.59 -15.41 10.68
N ARG A 59 8.39 -15.95 10.46
CA ARG A 59 7.50 -15.48 9.39
C ARG A 59 6.85 -14.16 9.83
N ARG A 60 6.73 -13.20 8.89
CA ARG A 60 5.95 -11.96 9.07
C ARG A 60 4.60 -12.06 8.36
N SER A 61 3.69 -11.14 8.69
CA SER A 61 2.40 -11.04 7.99
C SER A 61 2.62 -10.72 6.50
N PRO A 62 1.68 -11.11 5.62
CA PRO A 62 1.79 -10.84 4.19
C PRO A 62 2.02 -9.36 3.84
N VAL A 63 1.34 -8.41 4.50
CA VAL A 63 1.60 -6.98 4.31
C VAL A 63 3.02 -6.55 4.67
N ILE A 64 3.58 -7.09 5.77
CA ILE A 64 4.97 -6.82 6.15
C ILE A 64 5.92 -7.44 5.12
N ASN A 65 5.66 -8.66 4.64
CA ASN A 65 6.51 -9.27 3.61
C ASN A 65 6.47 -8.48 2.29
N ARG A 66 5.30 -8.02 1.81
CA ARG A 66 5.23 -7.22 0.58
C ARG A 66 5.94 -5.88 0.70
N ALA A 67 5.77 -5.15 1.80
CA ALA A 67 6.48 -3.89 2.03
C ALA A 67 8.00 -4.10 2.17
N TYR A 68 8.43 -5.14 2.90
CA TYR A 68 9.86 -5.47 3.00
C TYR A 68 10.42 -5.97 1.68
N TYR A 69 9.64 -6.62 0.82
CA TYR A 69 10.05 -6.97 -0.53
C TYR A 69 10.33 -5.71 -1.34
N GLN A 70 9.40 -4.75 -1.38
CA GLN A 70 9.62 -3.45 -2.04
C GLN A 70 10.89 -2.78 -1.51
N ARG A 71 11.08 -2.70 -0.20
CA ARG A 71 12.28 -2.14 0.43
C ARG A 71 13.58 -2.87 0.04
N THR A 72 13.64 -4.18 0.26
CA THR A 72 14.85 -5.00 0.10
C THR A 72 15.24 -5.12 -1.37
N GLU A 73 14.26 -5.36 -2.23
CA GLU A 73 14.48 -5.52 -3.66
C GLU A 73 14.92 -4.23 -4.32
N SER A 74 14.37 -3.09 -3.90
CA SER A 74 14.77 -1.79 -4.46
C SER A 74 16.22 -1.45 -4.14
N ILE A 75 16.64 -1.63 -2.87
CA ILE A 75 18.05 -1.45 -2.48
C ILE A 75 18.94 -2.41 -3.27
N ARG A 76 18.57 -3.69 -3.39
CA ARG A 76 19.32 -4.67 -4.19
C ARG A 76 19.48 -4.20 -5.64
N LEU A 77 18.38 -3.86 -6.32
CA LEU A 77 18.38 -3.46 -7.72
C LEU A 77 19.21 -2.18 -7.96
N LEU A 78 19.18 -1.22 -7.02
CA LEU A 78 20.03 -0.03 -7.11
C LEU A 78 21.51 -0.35 -6.89
N VAL A 79 21.85 -1.15 -5.88
CA VAL A 79 23.26 -1.50 -5.60
C VAL A 79 23.85 -2.34 -6.75
N GLU A 80 23.15 -3.40 -7.15
CA GLU A 80 23.57 -4.25 -8.27
C GLU A 80 23.58 -3.48 -9.58
N GLY A 81 22.56 -2.65 -9.83
CA GLY A 81 22.46 -1.81 -11.01
C GLY A 81 23.63 -0.83 -11.11
N TRP A 82 23.98 -0.15 -10.02
CA TRP A 82 25.09 0.80 -9.98
C TRP A 82 26.45 0.10 -10.17
N ILE A 83 26.65 -1.07 -9.55
CA ILE A 83 27.87 -1.87 -9.73
C ILE A 83 28.01 -2.31 -11.19
N ASN A 84 26.94 -2.85 -11.77
CA ASN A 84 26.93 -3.31 -13.17
C ASN A 84 27.18 -2.14 -14.14
N GLU A 85 26.71 -0.94 -13.81
CA GLU A 85 26.99 0.27 -14.58
C GLU A 85 28.47 0.68 -14.50
N CYS A 86 29.07 0.63 -13.32
CA CYS A 86 30.52 0.85 -13.16
C CYS A 86 31.32 -0.13 -14.05
N GLU A 87 30.91 -1.39 -14.10
CA GLU A 87 31.52 -2.41 -14.95
C GLU A 87 31.33 -2.12 -16.45
N SER A 88 30.12 -1.71 -16.86
CA SER A 88 29.81 -1.42 -18.27
C SER A 88 30.51 -0.15 -18.78
N LEU A 89 30.72 0.84 -17.91
CA LEU A 89 31.54 2.02 -18.17
C LEU A 89 33.05 1.71 -18.18
N GLY A 90 33.44 0.47 -17.88
CA GLY A 90 34.81 0.00 -17.87
C GLY A 90 35.65 0.65 -16.78
N LEU A 91 35.07 0.97 -15.62
CA LEU A 91 35.81 1.54 -14.49
C LEU A 91 36.81 0.53 -13.93
N ASP A 92 37.98 1.00 -13.52
CA ASP A 92 39.01 0.11 -12.94
C ASP A 92 38.67 -0.27 -11.51
N GLN A 93 37.98 0.61 -10.78
CA GLN A 93 37.52 0.38 -9.42
C GLN A 93 36.28 1.22 -9.08
N CYS A 94 35.50 0.74 -8.11
CA CYS A 94 34.40 1.45 -7.47
C CYS A 94 34.26 1.00 -6.01
N ALA A 95 33.59 1.82 -5.18
CA ALA A 95 33.32 1.48 -3.79
C ALA A 95 31.84 1.58 -3.43
N VAL A 96 31.38 0.71 -2.53
CA VAL A 96 30.08 0.81 -1.87
C VAL A 96 30.30 1.02 -0.37
N VAL A 97 29.62 2.00 0.20
CA VAL A 97 29.65 2.34 1.63
C VAL A 97 28.23 2.19 2.18
N SER A 98 28.02 1.20 3.04
CA SER A 98 26.75 0.90 3.68
C SER A 98 26.73 1.48 5.09
N LEU A 99 25.97 2.55 5.30
CA LEU A 99 25.82 3.21 6.60
C LEU A 99 24.72 2.50 7.40
N GLY A 100 24.96 2.23 8.67
CA GLY A 100 24.05 1.46 9.53
C GLY A 100 23.76 0.08 8.93
N CYS A 101 24.81 -0.63 8.53
CA CYS A 101 24.70 -1.86 7.75
C CYS A 101 24.00 -3.01 8.50
N GLY A 102 23.96 -2.95 9.83
CA GLY A 102 23.49 -4.02 10.69
C GLY A 102 24.07 -5.38 10.28
N PHE A 103 23.18 -6.34 10.03
CA PHE A 103 23.55 -7.67 9.55
C PHE A 103 23.24 -7.90 8.06
N ASP A 104 23.12 -6.86 7.25
CA ASP A 104 22.85 -7.01 5.81
C ASP A 104 24.01 -7.77 5.12
N PRO A 105 23.73 -8.84 4.35
CA PRO A 105 24.77 -9.65 3.72
C PRO A 105 25.05 -9.28 2.25
N MET A 106 24.67 -8.08 1.78
CA MET A 106 24.81 -7.64 0.38
C MET A 106 26.21 -7.85 -0.20
N PHE A 107 27.28 -7.58 0.55
CA PHE A 107 28.65 -7.84 0.11
C PHE A 107 28.86 -9.30 -0.32
N PHE A 108 28.44 -10.26 0.51
CA PHE A 108 28.60 -11.70 0.25
C PHE A 108 27.83 -12.15 -0.99
N ARG A 109 26.66 -11.53 -1.22
CA ARG A 109 25.90 -11.67 -2.47
C ARG A 109 26.72 -11.18 -3.67
N GLN A 110 27.29 -9.98 -3.60
CA GLN A 110 28.09 -9.43 -4.70
C GLN A 110 29.31 -10.29 -5.03
N VAL A 111 30.03 -10.78 -4.02
CA VAL A 111 31.17 -11.69 -4.25
C VAL A 111 30.74 -12.94 -5.02
N THR A 112 29.64 -13.56 -4.60
CA THR A 112 29.09 -14.76 -5.25
C THR A 112 28.75 -14.48 -6.71
N LEU A 113 28.00 -13.41 -7.01
CA LEU A 113 27.59 -13.06 -8.37
C LEU A 113 28.77 -12.70 -9.27
N ARG A 114 29.76 -11.98 -8.74
CA ARG A 114 30.89 -11.45 -9.54
C ARG A 114 31.96 -12.49 -9.85
N LYS A 115 32.13 -13.53 -9.02
CA LYS A 115 33.04 -14.66 -9.30
C LYS A 115 32.77 -15.30 -10.67
N HIS A 116 31.53 -15.27 -11.15
CA HIS A 116 31.15 -15.88 -12.43
C HIS A 116 31.17 -14.93 -13.63
N ARG A 117 31.20 -13.61 -13.40
CA ARG A 117 31.13 -12.60 -14.47
C ARG A 117 32.50 -12.18 -15.03
N ASN A 118 33.60 -12.70 -14.48
CA ASN A 118 34.97 -12.26 -14.83
C ASN A 118 35.13 -10.73 -14.84
N SER A 119 34.51 -10.05 -13.87
CA SER A 119 34.57 -8.59 -13.72
C SER A 119 36.02 -8.12 -13.62
N ARG A 120 36.38 -7.11 -14.42
CA ARG A 120 37.69 -6.44 -14.35
C ARG A 120 37.72 -5.25 -13.40
N THR A 121 36.57 -4.67 -13.10
CA THR A 121 36.43 -3.60 -12.10
C THR A 121 36.69 -4.19 -10.71
N ARG A 122 37.53 -3.54 -9.90
CA ARG A 122 37.71 -3.90 -8.48
C ARG A 122 36.61 -3.28 -7.64
N LEU A 123 36.01 -4.05 -6.74
CA LEU A 123 34.99 -3.57 -5.81
C LEU A 123 35.55 -3.50 -4.40
N LYS A 124 35.48 -2.31 -3.81
CA LYS A 124 35.62 -2.11 -2.37
C LYS A 124 34.24 -2.03 -1.75
N TYR A 125 33.97 -2.78 -0.69
CA TYR A 125 32.72 -2.68 0.08
C TYR A 125 33.03 -2.36 1.53
N VAL A 126 32.41 -1.32 2.08
CA VAL A 126 32.62 -0.85 3.45
C VAL A 126 31.29 -0.84 4.19
N ASP A 127 31.20 -1.65 5.22
CA ASP A 127 30.08 -1.73 6.14
C ASP A 127 30.39 -0.91 7.40
N ILE A 128 29.50 0.01 7.76
CA ILE A 128 29.67 0.92 8.90
C ILE A 128 28.46 0.81 9.82
N ASP A 129 28.70 0.61 11.11
CA ASP A 129 27.65 0.63 12.14
C ASP A 129 28.28 0.92 13.51
N TYR A 130 27.47 0.98 14.57
CA TYR A 130 27.94 1.09 15.94
C TYR A 130 29.00 0.01 16.25
N PRO A 131 30.03 0.34 17.05
CA PRO A 131 31.08 -0.62 17.42
C PRO A 131 30.56 -1.95 17.98
N SER A 132 29.48 -1.92 18.75
CA SER A 132 28.80 -3.10 19.30
C SER A 132 28.20 -4.00 18.21
N LEU A 133 27.52 -3.43 17.22
CA LEU A 133 26.92 -4.19 16.11
C LEU A 133 28.00 -4.74 15.18
N ILE A 134 29.07 -3.97 14.91
CA ILE A 134 30.20 -4.47 14.13
C ILE A 134 30.93 -5.61 14.85
N LEU A 135 31.07 -5.54 16.18
CA LEU A 135 31.63 -6.64 16.96
C LEU A 135 30.80 -7.92 16.79
N GLU A 136 29.47 -7.81 16.86
CA GLU A 136 28.57 -8.95 16.67
C GLU A 136 28.63 -9.48 15.22
N ARG A 137 28.66 -8.60 14.23
CA ARG A 137 28.81 -8.95 12.81
C ARG A 137 30.10 -9.73 12.55
N LEU A 138 31.23 -9.24 13.08
CA LEU A 138 32.52 -9.93 12.95
C LEU A 138 32.50 -11.29 13.66
N TYR A 139 31.83 -11.40 14.81
CA TYR A 139 31.60 -12.69 15.45
C TYR A 139 30.79 -13.64 14.56
N MET A 140 29.69 -13.20 13.93
CA MET A 140 28.91 -14.03 13.01
C MET A 140 29.75 -14.53 11.84
N ILE A 141 30.47 -13.61 11.18
CA ILE A 141 31.34 -13.91 10.05
C ILE A 141 32.39 -14.96 10.45
N ARG A 142 33.06 -14.82 11.60
CA ARG A 142 34.08 -15.80 12.07
C ARG A 142 33.54 -17.20 12.34
N ASN A 143 32.27 -17.30 12.71
CA ASN A 143 31.65 -18.57 13.10
C ASN A 143 30.82 -19.20 11.99
N GLU A 144 30.68 -18.55 10.82
CA GLU A 144 29.94 -19.09 9.68
C GLU A 144 30.87 -19.41 8.50
N ASN A 145 31.11 -20.71 8.28
CA ASN A 145 32.06 -21.21 7.28
C ASN A 145 31.76 -20.72 5.86
N THR A 146 30.48 -20.58 5.50
CA THR A 146 30.12 -20.09 4.16
C THR A 146 30.54 -18.64 3.95
N LEU A 147 30.33 -17.76 4.93
CA LEU A 147 30.70 -16.35 4.82
C LEU A 147 32.23 -16.18 4.78
N ARG A 148 32.96 -16.96 5.58
CA ARG A 148 34.43 -16.98 5.60
C ARG A 148 35.06 -17.35 4.27
N ALA A 149 34.49 -18.35 3.60
CA ALA A 149 34.98 -18.82 2.31
C ALA A 149 34.78 -17.79 1.18
N LEU A 150 33.97 -16.76 1.40
CA LEU A 150 33.74 -15.67 0.45
C LEU A 150 34.68 -14.49 0.65
N LEU A 151 35.38 -14.40 1.78
CA LEU A 151 36.33 -13.33 2.04
C LEU A 151 37.75 -13.72 1.55
N PRO A 152 38.49 -12.78 0.95
CA PRO A 152 39.90 -13.02 0.59
C PRO A 152 40.77 -13.18 1.86
N GLU A 153 40.44 -12.42 2.89
CA GLU A 153 41.10 -12.41 4.20
C GLU A 153 40.04 -12.48 5.29
N ASN A 154 40.28 -13.29 6.32
CA ASN A 154 39.29 -13.52 7.37
C ASN A 154 39.62 -12.69 8.62
N PRO A 155 38.62 -12.08 9.28
CA PRO A 155 38.84 -11.37 10.54
C PRO A 155 39.36 -12.32 11.64
N SER A 156 40.48 -11.95 12.25
CA SER A 156 41.09 -12.60 13.42
C SER A 156 40.33 -12.25 14.69
N ARG A 157 40.62 -12.91 15.83
CA ARG A 157 39.97 -12.57 17.11
C ARG A 157 40.34 -11.18 17.63
N ASP A 158 41.43 -10.60 17.16
CA ASP A 158 41.94 -9.30 17.58
C ASP A 158 41.24 -8.14 16.86
N ASP A 159 40.53 -8.42 15.77
CA ASP A 159 39.71 -7.44 15.04
C ASP A 159 38.43 -7.11 15.85
N VAL A 160 38.57 -6.24 16.84
CA VAL A 160 37.48 -5.82 17.72
C VAL A 160 37.05 -4.42 17.31
N GLY A 161 35.82 -4.29 16.81
CA GLY A 161 35.26 -3.00 16.39
C GLY A 161 35.71 -2.50 15.02
N ALA A 162 36.71 -3.11 14.37
CA ALA A 162 37.02 -2.85 12.96
C ALA A 162 37.69 -4.06 12.31
N PHE A 163 37.52 -4.22 11.01
CA PHE A 163 38.24 -5.14 10.13
C PHE A 163 38.44 -4.47 8.78
N VAL A 164 39.68 -4.41 8.29
CA VAL A 164 40.01 -3.76 7.01
C VAL A 164 40.77 -4.74 6.13
N SER A 165 40.29 -4.94 4.90
CA SER A 165 40.95 -5.73 3.84
C SER A 165 40.75 -5.04 2.50
N ASP A 166 41.43 -5.50 1.44
CA ASP A 166 41.39 -4.86 0.12
C ASP A 166 39.99 -4.75 -0.50
N SER A 167 39.13 -5.77 -0.34
CA SER A 167 37.79 -5.80 -0.97
C SER A 167 36.64 -5.56 0.00
N TYR A 168 36.84 -5.81 1.30
CA TYR A 168 35.79 -5.69 2.31
C TYR A 168 36.32 -5.06 3.60
N SER A 169 35.53 -4.17 4.19
CA SER A 169 35.86 -3.59 5.50
C SER A 169 34.60 -3.44 6.35
N CYS A 170 34.73 -3.72 7.64
CA CYS A 170 33.71 -3.44 8.66
C CYS A 170 34.28 -2.39 9.60
N LEU A 171 33.59 -1.26 9.79
CA LEU A 171 34.06 -0.16 10.62
C LEU A 171 33.03 0.17 11.71
N GLY A 172 33.40 -0.05 12.96
CA GLY A 172 32.63 0.31 14.14
C GLY A 172 32.74 1.79 14.42
N ILE A 173 31.85 2.60 13.85
CA ILE A 173 31.90 4.06 13.89
C ILE A 173 30.50 4.59 14.16
N ASP A 174 30.41 5.45 15.18
CA ASP A 174 29.24 6.30 15.37
C ASP A 174 29.23 7.38 14.28
N LEU A 175 28.16 7.44 13.48
CA LEU A 175 28.05 8.36 12.34
C LEU A 175 28.08 9.84 12.74
N ARG A 176 27.87 10.16 14.04
CA ARG A 176 28.05 11.52 14.59
C ARG A 176 29.52 11.93 14.65
N GLN A 177 30.45 10.97 14.62
CA GLN A 177 31.89 11.18 14.75
C GLN A 177 32.59 11.23 13.39
N LEU A 178 32.40 12.34 12.64
CA LEU A 178 32.86 12.46 11.26
C LEU A 178 34.39 12.34 11.07
N ASP A 179 35.19 12.74 12.06
CA ASP A 179 36.64 12.57 12.01
C ASP A 179 37.05 11.09 12.02
N GLN A 180 36.34 10.27 12.80
CA GLN A 180 36.54 8.82 12.83
C GLN A 180 36.07 8.18 11.52
N LEU A 181 34.93 8.64 10.99
CA LEU A 181 34.41 8.22 9.69
C LEU A 181 35.43 8.49 8.57
N GLN A 182 35.99 9.71 8.53
CA GLN A 182 37.01 10.06 7.56
C GLN A 182 38.23 9.15 7.67
N LYS A 183 38.79 9.03 8.88
CA LYS A 183 39.97 8.19 9.12
C LYS A 183 39.71 6.73 8.72
N GLY A 184 38.58 6.15 9.11
CA GLY A 184 38.23 4.77 8.78
C GLY A 184 38.05 4.54 7.28
N LEU A 185 37.45 5.48 6.56
CA LEU A 185 37.32 5.41 5.10
C LEU A 185 38.69 5.50 4.40
N GLU A 186 39.57 6.39 4.87
CA GLU A 186 40.92 6.54 4.33
C GLU A 186 41.77 5.28 4.56
N GLU A 187 41.68 4.68 5.75
CA GLU A 187 42.30 3.39 6.10
C GLU A 187 41.74 2.24 5.24
N ALA A 188 40.44 2.29 4.91
CA ALA A 188 39.81 1.37 3.98
C ALA A 188 40.13 1.65 2.50
N GLY A 189 40.94 2.68 2.20
CA GLY A 189 41.37 3.03 0.84
C GLY A 189 40.45 4.00 0.09
N ILE A 190 39.43 4.57 0.75
CA ILE A 190 38.46 5.51 0.17
C ILE A 190 38.87 6.95 0.53
N LYS A 191 39.56 7.60 -0.41
CA LYS A 191 40.10 8.96 -0.24
C LYS A 191 39.38 9.96 -1.14
N LYS A 192 39.19 11.19 -0.66
CA LYS A 192 38.58 12.31 -1.42
C LYS A 192 39.52 12.79 -2.53
N ASP A 193 40.80 12.95 -2.20
CA ASP A 193 41.84 13.47 -3.08
C ASP A 193 42.78 12.34 -3.56
N SER A 194 42.25 11.47 -4.42
CA SER A 194 43.02 10.39 -5.05
C SER A 194 43.32 10.71 -6.51
N SER A 195 44.53 10.41 -6.98
CA SER A 195 44.86 10.41 -8.42
C SER A 195 44.16 9.28 -9.16
N GLU A 196 43.79 8.20 -8.45
CA GLU A 196 43.01 7.11 -9.01
C GLU A 196 41.52 7.37 -8.86
N ARG A 197 40.81 7.39 -9.99
CA ARG A 197 39.36 7.55 -10.05
C ARG A 197 38.66 6.38 -9.36
N MET A 198 37.81 6.68 -8.38
CA MET A 198 36.98 5.69 -7.69
C MET A 198 35.61 6.31 -7.33
N PRO A 199 34.58 6.08 -8.15
CA PRO A 199 33.22 6.45 -7.79
C PRO A 199 32.75 5.66 -6.57
N ILE A 200 31.90 6.28 -5.76
CA ILE A 200 31.36 5.68 -4.55
C ILE A 200 29.83 5.68 -4.54
N LEU A 201 29.24 4.58 -4.07
CA LEU A 201 27.83 4.47 -3.75
C LEU A 201 27.69 4.44 -2.23
N VAL A 202 26.94 5.38 -1.68
CA VAL A 202 26.62 5.46 -0.26
C VAL A 202 25.17 5.02 -0.07
N ILE A 203 24.92 4.13 0.89
CA ILE A 203 23.59 3.59 1.18
C ILE A 203 23.23 3.92 2.61
N SER A 204 22.05 4.48 2.83
CA SER A 204 21.42 4.62 4.15
C SER A 204 20.00 4.06 4.08
N GLU A 205 19.77 2.90 4.70
CA GLU A 205 18.49 2.20 4.67
C GLU A 205 17.81 2.22 6.05
N VAL A 206 17.06 3.29 6.33
CA VAL A 206 16.42 3.58 7.62
C VAL A 206 17.44 3.69 8.76
N VAL A 207 18.37 4.64 8.60
CA VAL A 207 19.51 4.83 9.51
C VAL A 207 19.59 6.28 9.95
N LEU A 208 19.74 7.19 9.00
CA LEU A 208 19.82 8.62 9.26
C LEU A 208 18.53 9.17 9.86
N ALA A 209 17.41 8.47 9.70
CA ALA A 209 16.10 8.78 10.28
C ALA A 209 16.13 8.95 11.81
N TYR A 210 17.02 8.22 12.50
CA TYR A 210 17.14 8.23 13.96
C TYR A 210 18.07 9.32 14.51
N LEU A 211 18.85 9.99 13.65
CA LEU A 211 19.76 11.07 14.05
C LEU A 211 19.02 12.41 14.09
N GLU A 212 19.52 13.36 14.90
CA GLU A 212 19.03 14.73 14.81
C GLU A 212 19.27 15.28 13.40
N ALA A 213 18.40 16.16 12.91
CA ALA A 213 18.47 16.68 11.55
C ALA A 213 19.86 17.26 11.21
N GLY A 214 20.47 18.00 12.14
CA GLY A 214 21.81 18.57 11.98
C GLY A 214 22.93 17.52 11.89
N GLU A 215 22.83 16.43 12.65
CA GLU A 215 23.80 15.31 12.62
C GLU A 215 23.68 14.54 11.29
N SER A 216 22.44 14.24 10.91
CA SER A 216 22.07 13.59 9.65
C SER A 216 22.54 14.41 8.44
N ASP A 217 22.35 15.74 8.46
CA ASP A 217 22.83 16.67 7.45
C ASP A 217 24.36 16.69 7.35
N ALA A 218 25.04 16.58 8.49
CA ALA A 218 26.50 16.57 8.52
C ALA A 218 27.06 15.33 7.80
N VAL A 219 26.43 14.16 7.96
CA VAL A 219 26.79 12.92 7.22
C VAL A 219 26.53 13.07 5.71
N ILE A 220 25.37 13.58 5.31
CA ILE A 220 25.04 13.78 3.89
C ILE A 220 26.02 14.78 3.25
N ARG A 221 26.34 15.88 3.94
CA ARG A 221 27.32 16.88 3.48
C ARG A 221 28.75 16.32 3.43
N PHE A 222 29.10 15.43 4.35
CA PHE A 222 30.40 14.77 4.36
C PHE A 222 30.63 13.99 3.07
N PHE A 223 29.64 13.19 2.63
CA PHE A 223 29.76 12.39 1.40
C PHE A 223 29.63 13.23 0.12
N ALA A 224 29.00 14.40 0.16
CA ALA A 224 28.96 15.33 -0.97
C ALA A 224 30.36 15.83 -1.42
N GLN A 225 31.36 15.72 -0.54
CA GLN A 225 32.74 16.13 -0.81
C GLN A 225 33.51 15.13 -1.68
N TYR A 226 32.96 13.95 -1.96
CA TYR A 226 33.58 12.98 -2.86
C TYR A 226 33.22 13.31 -4.32
N PRO A 227 34.20 13.28 -5.26
CA PRO A 227 34.03 13.83 -6.61
C PRO A 227 32.95 13.12 -7.44
N GLU A 228 32.75 11.81 -7.23
CA GLU A 228 31.76 11.00 -7.97
C GLU A 228 30.99 10.10 -7.00
N ALA A 229 30.15 10.71 -6.16
CA ALA A 229 29.33 10.00 -5.20
C ALA A 229 27.88 9.87 -5.69
N THR A 230 27.30 8.71 -5.44
CA THR A 230 25.86 8.45 -5.50
C THR A 230 25.38 8.13 -4.10
N PHE A 231 24.32 8.77 -3.62
CA PHE A 231 23.72 8.50 -2.32
C PHE A 231 22.32 7.89 -2.51
N VAL A 232 22.08 6.73 -1.94
CA VAL A 232 20.76 6.08 -1.87
C VAL A 232 20.26 6.17 -0.44
N LEU A 233 19.17 6.89 -0.23
CA LEU A 233 18.50 7.04 1.07
C LEU A 233 17.11 6.40 0.99
N HIS A 234 16.78 5.51 1.93
CA HIS A 234 15.43 4.96 2.09
C HIS A 234 14.93 5.17 3.50
N GLU A 235 13.91 6.03 3.68
CA GLU A 235 13.38 6.42 4.99
C GLU A 235 11.87 6.68 4.92
N GLN A 236 11.29 6.96 6.08
CA GLN A 236 9.91 7.41 6.23
C GLN A 236 9.75 8.86 5.76
N CYS A 237 8.59 9.20 5.23
CA CYS A 237 8.14 10.57 4.97
C CYS A 237 6.71 10.76 5.49
N ILE A 238 6.28 12.01 5.55
CA ILE A 238 4.88 12.39 5.75
C ILE A 238 4.44 13.06 4.45
N PRO A 239 3.63 12.40 3.63
CA PRO A 239 3.03 13.03 2.46
C PRO A 239 2.21 14.25 2.87
N ASP A 240 2.22 15.28 2.02
CA ASP A 240 1.33 16.43 2.18
C ASP A 240 -0.12 15.91 2.18
N PHE A 241 -0.89 16.26 3.21
CA PHE A 241 -2.26 15.79 3.43
C PHE A 241 -3.29 16.94 3.46
N ASP A 242 -2.84 18.15 3.81
CA ASP A 242 -3.61 19.38 3.71
C ASP A 242 -2.67 20.59 3.51
N GLU A 243 -3.04 21.48 2.58
CA GLU A 243 -2.36 22.78 2.37
C GLU A 243 -3.06 23.92 3.14
N GLU A 244 -4.33 23.75 3.55
CA GLU A 244 -5.15 24.77 4.21
C GLU A 244 -5.18 24.60 5.74
N GLN A 245 -4.13 25.13 6.38
CA GLN A 245 -4.08 25.53 7.79
C GLN A 245 -3.98 24.42 8.87
N GLU A 246 -2.98 24.64 9.73
CA GLU A 246 -2.58 23.89 10.93
C GLU A 246 -1.78 22.61 10.70
N SER A 247 -0.50 22.68 11.07
CA SER A 247 0.51 21.62 11.08
C SER A 247 0.18 20.42 12.00
N SER A 248 -1.05 20.31 12.50
CA SER A 248 -1.54 19.29 13.43
C SER A 248 -2.40 18.20 12.78
N ASN A 249 -2.99 18.44 11.59
CA ASN A 249 -3.85 17.45 10.94
C ASN A 249 -3.01 16.41 10.19
N LEU A 250 -2.61 15.36 10.90
CA LEU A 250 -1.88 14.24 10.33
C LEU A 250 -2.83 13.11 9.93
N HIS A 251 -2.55 12.48 8.79
CA HIS A 251 -3.23 11.24 8.41
C HIS A 251 -3.09 10.20 9.55
N PRO A 252 -4.15 9.45 9.89
CA PRO A 252 -4.12 8.50 11.01
C PRO A 252 -2.99 7.46 10.99
N PHE A 253 -2.52 7.06 9.79
CA PHE A 253 -1.32 6.23 9.65
C PHE A 253 -0.07 6.89 10.26
N ALA A 254 0.16 8.18 9.99
CA ALA A 254 1.29 8.94 10.54
C ALA A 254 1.21 9.05 12.05
N LEU A 255 0.03 9.38 12.59
CA LEU A 255 -0.20 9.45 14.05
C LEU A 255 0.15 8.12 14.72
N THR A 256 -0.30 7.01 14.12
CA THR A 256 -0.06 5.67 14.64
C THR A 256 1.42 5.27 14.56
N MET A 257 2.09 5.64 13.47
CA MET A 257 3.53 5.47 13.30
C MET A 257 4.32 6.26 14.36
N PHE A 258 4.03 7.55 14.57
CA PHE A 258 4.71 8.35 15.59
C PHE A 258 4.52 7.78 16.99
N ARG A 259 3.28 7.44 17.38
CA ARG A 259 2.98 6.79 18.66
C ARG A 259 3.76 5.48 18.83
N HIS A 260 4.01 4.73 17.76
CA HIS A 260 4.83 3.51 17.83
C HIS A 260 6.29 3.82 18.15
N PHE A 261 6.93 4.69 17.36
CA PHE A 261 8.35 5.00 17.52
C PHE A 261 8.66 5.74 18.84
N GLU A 262 7.73 6.54 19.35
CA GLU A 262 7.81 7.11 20.71
C GLU A 262 7.78 6.01 21.78
N ARG A 263 6.83 5.07 21.70
CA ARG A 263 6.70 3.95 22.66
C ARG A 263 7.89 3.01 22.65
N THR A 264 8.57 2.85 21.51
CA THR A 264 9.76 2.00 21.38
C THR A 264 11.06 2.74 21.72
N MET A 265 11.00 4.01 22.11
CA MET A 265 12.16 4.87 22.40
C MET A 265 13.13 5.00 21.22
N THR A 266 12.60 4.98 20.00
CA THR A 266 13.36 5.11 18.74
C THR A 266 12.70 6.17 17.86
N PRO A 267 12.57 7.44 18.32
CA PRO A 267 11.84 8.47 17.57
C PRO A 267 12.48 8.72 16.20
N LEU A 268 11.64 9.01 15.21
CA LEU A 268 12.07 9.41 13.86
C LEU A 268 12.40 10.90 13.88
N LYS A 269 13.62 11.23 14.28
CA LYS A 269 14.02 12.61 14.61
C LYS A 269 14.09 13.53 13.40
N THR A 270 14.61 13.03 12.27
CA THR A 270 14.71 13.83 11.03
C THR A 270 13.37 14.30 10.48
N LEU A 271 12.28 13.54 10.72
CA LEU A 271 10.92 13.90 10.28
C LEU A 271 10.38 15.17 10.93
N GLN A 272 11.02 15.68 12.00
CA GLN A 272 10.63 16.95 12.59
C GLN A 272 10.95 18.13 11.65
N GLU A 273 12.04 18.04 10.88
CA GLU A 273 12.53 19.08 9.98
C GLU A 273 12.26 18.78 8.51
N TYR A 274 12.36 17.50 8.11
CA TYR A 274 12.20 17.07 6.71
C TYR A 274 11.06 16.06 6.63
N ARG A 275 9.89 16.52 6.17
CA ARG A 275 8.66 15.71 6.17
C ARG A 275 8.34 15.15 4.80
N SER A 276 8.30 16.01 3.79
CA SER A 276 7.84 15.68 2.44
C SER A 276 8.98 15.19 1.54
N LEU A 277 8.63 14.60 0.40
CA LEU A 277 9.64 14.25 -0.62
C LEU A 277 10.39 15.49 -1.12
N LYS A 278 9.68 16.63 -1.21
CA LYS A 278 10.24 17.92 -1.61
C LYS A 278 11.28 18.42 -0.61
N ASP A 279 11.01 18.28 0.70
CA ASP A 279 11.97 18.64 1.74
C ASP A 279 13.27 17.87 1.58
N HIS A 280 13.20 16.55 1.32
CA HIS A 280 14.39 15.73 1.09
C HIS A 280 15.13 16.11 -0.19
N ARG A 281 14.44 16.39 -1.30
CA ARG A 281 15.09 16.89 -2.54
C ARG A 281 15.84 18.19 -2.28
N ASP A 282 15.17 19.15 -1.64
CA ASP A 282 15.72 20.48 -1.36
C ASP A 282 16.88 20.37 -0.35
N ARG A 283 16.78 19.46 0.62
CA ARG A 283 17.83 19.11 1.57
C ARG A 283 19.09 18.63 0.86
N PHE A 284 19.02 17.60 0.00
CA PHE A 284 20.19 17.13 -0.74
C PHE A 284 20.83 18.25 -1.58
N SER A 285 20.01 19.06 -2.27
CA SER A 285 20.49 20.21 -3.04
C SER A 285 21.26 21.21 -2.19
N LYS A 286 20.71 21.58 -1.01
CA LYS A 286 21.35 22.50 -0.05
C LYS A 286 22.65 21.93 0.54
N LEU A 287 22.77 20.60 0.62
CA LEU A 287 23.92 19.91 1.19
C LEU A 287 25.02 19.58 0.17
N GLY A 288 24.95 20.12 -1.05
CA GLY A 288 26.01 20.03 -2.04
C GLY A 288 25.84 18.94 -3.09
N TRP A 289 24.65 18.34 -3.21
CA TRP A 289 24.36 17.34 -4.24
C TRP A 289 23.76 18.01 -5.48
N GLY A 290 24.41 17.85 -6.63
CA GLY A 290 24.02 18.51 -7.88
C GLY A 290 22.75 17.95 -8.51
N ALA A 291 22.40 16.69 -8.23
CA ALA A 291 21.13 16.10 -8.64
C ALA A 291 20.51 15.25 -7.54
N CYS A 292 19.18 15.24 -7.43
CA CYS A 292 18.44 14.38 -6.51
C CYS A 292 17.06 14.03 -7.08
N ASP A 293 16.76 12.74 -7.19
CA ASP A 293 15.45 12.18 -7.50
C ASP A 293 14.89 11.54 -6.23
N VAL A 294 13.66 11.88 -5.82
CA VAL A 294 13.00 11.35 -4.62
C VAL A 294 11.64 10.78 -4.99
N VAL A 295 11.44 9.48 -4.74
CA VAL A 295 10.29 8.70 -5.22
C VAL A 295 9.67 7.94 -4.05
N ASN A 296 8.34 7.95 -3.92
CA ASN A 296 7.67 7.12 -2.91
C ASN A 296 7.72 5.61 -3.25
N MET A 297 7.45 4.76 -2.26
CA MET A 297 7.57 3.33 -2.45
C MET A 297 6.46 2.70 -3.31
N ASN A 298 5.32 3.38 -3.51
CA ASN A 298 4.29 2.95 -4.47
C ASN A 298 4.82 3.00 -5.91
N LEU A 299 5.43 4.11 -6.32
CA LEU A 299 6.04 4.23 -7.65
C LEU A 299 7.28 3.34 -7.81
N ILE A 300 8.08 3.19 -6.76
CA ILE A 300 9.20 2.23 -6.77
C ILE A 300 8.69 0.81 -6.97
N SER A 301 7.57 0.45 -6.34
CA SER A 301 6.91 -0.84 -6.56
C SER A 301 6.55 -1.02 -8.04
N ASP A 302 5.78 -0.10 -8.59
CA ASP A 302 5.20 -0.20 -9.94
C ASP A 302 6.22 -0.05 -11.07
N TYR A 303 7.31 0.70 -10.86
CA TYR A 303 8.26 1.03 -11.92
C TYR A 303 9.67 0.47 -11.70
N LEU A 304 10.02 -0.07 -10.53
CA LEU A 304 11.32 -0.72 -10.32
C LEU A 304 11.19 -2.20 -10.00
N THR A 305 10.46 -2.56 -8.95
CA THR A 305 10.43 -3.95 -8.45
C THR A 305 9.43 -4.85 -9.18
N MET A 306 8.31 -4.29 -9.64
CA MET A 306 7.25 -5.01 -10.35
C MET A 306 6.79 -4.30 -11.63
N PRO A 307 7.69 -3.97 -12.58
CA PRO A 307 7.34 -3.17 -13.76
C PRO A 307 6.44 -3.86 -14.79
N THR A 308 6.09 -5.13 -14.59
CA THR A 308 5.27 -5.90 -15.54
C THR A 308 4.26 -6.79 -14.83
N ALA A 309 3.16 -7.13 -15.51
CA ALA A 309 2.15 -8.05 -15.00
C ALA A 309 2.73 -9.43 -14.58
N ALA A 310 3.81 -9.88 -15.21
CA ALA A 310 4.48 -11.12 -14.84
C ALA A 310 5.15 -11.04 -13.45
N HIS A 311 5.74 -9.88 -13.10
CA HIS A 311 6.30 -9.66 -11.76
C HIS A 311 5.19 -9.62 -10.71
N HIS A 312 4.12 -8.87 -10.97
CA HIS A 312 2.95 -8.83 -10.08
C HIS A 312 2.37 -10.23 -9.88
N HIS A 313 2.14 -10.99 -10.96
CA HIS A 313 1.64 -12.36 -10.87
C HIS A 313 2.55 -13.25 -10.03
N ARG A 314 3.88 -13.23 -10.27
CA ARG A 314 4.84 -14.01 -9.48
C ARG A 314 4.71 -13.70 -7.99
N VAL A 315 4.75 -12.43 -7.62
CA VAL A 315 4.68 -11.99 -6.21
C VAL A 315 3.33 -12.32 -5.58
N SER A 316 2.24 -12.16 -6.32
CA SER A 316 0.89 -12.46 -5.83
C SER A 316 0.59 -13.94 -5.64
N MET A 317 1.39 -14.82 -6.25
CA MET A 317 1.30 -16.27 -6.06
C MET A 317 2.16 -16.80 -4.90
N LEU A 318 3.01 -15.99 -4.26
CA LEU A 318 3.90 -16.45 -3.18
C LEU A 318 3.14 -16.72 -1.87
N GLU A 319 2.16 -15.88 -1.56
CA GLU A 319 1.27 -16.08 -0.42
C GLU A 319 -0.06 -15.33 -0.60
N PRO A 320 -1.15 -15.79 0.04
CA PRO A 320 -2.40 -15.06 0.09
C PRO A 320 -2.22 -13.67 0.69
N PHE A 321 -2.73 -12.65 0.02
CA PHE A 321 -2.60 -11.26 0.42
C PHE A 321 -3.90 -10.51 0.14
N ASP A 322 -4.40 -9.68 1.06
CA ASP A 322 -5.58 -8.85 0.81
C ASP A 322 -5.52 -7.45 1.45
N GLU A 323 -4.45 -7.11 2.15
CA GLU A 323 -4.25 -5.85 2.88
C GLU A 323 -3.71 -4.73 1.96
N HIS A 324 -4.31 -4.56 0.77
CA HIS A 324 -3.84 -3.61 -0.25
C HIS A 324 -3.93 -2.16 0.25
N ASP A 325 -5.00 -1.83 0.96
CA ASP A 325 -5.20 -0.53 1.63
C ASP A 325 -4.00 -0.17 2.49
N GLU A 326 -3.52 -1.12 3.29
CA GLU A 326 -2.37 -0.90 4.17
C GLU A 326 -1.07 -0.80 3.38
N LEU A 327 -0.87 -1.67 2.37
CA LEU A 327 0.32 -1.64 1.52
C LEU A 327 0.51 -0.30 0.81
N TYR A 328 -0.57 0.28 0.25
CA TYR A 328 -0.49 1.58 -0.43
C TYR A 328 -0.26 2.75 0.52
N TRP A 329 -0.79 2.70 1.75
CA TRP A 329 -0.39 3.67 2.78
C TRP A 329 1.09 3.54 3.11
N ILE A 330 1.57 2.34 3.42
CA ILE A 330 3.00 2.12 3.69
C ILE A 330 3.85 2.66 2.54
N GLY A 331 3.44 2.38 1.30
CA GLY A 331 4.15 2.84 0.11
C GLY A 331 4.15 4.36 -0.07
N ALA A 332 3.16 5.08 0.46
CA ALA A 332 3.11 6.54 0.45
C ALA A 332 3.93 7.16 1.58
N PHE A 333 4.02 6.53 2.76
CA PHE A 333 4.76 7.03 3.95
C PHE A 333 6.24 6.63 3.97
N TYR A 334 6.75 6.04 2.90
CA TYR A 334 8.16 5.70 2.73
C TYR A 334 8.63 6.13 1.35
N PHE A 335 9.92 6.45 1.23
CA PHE A 335 10.50 6.91 -0.01
C PHE A 335 11.90 6.35 -0.27
N MET A 336 12.37 6.57 -1.49
CA MET A 336 13.74 6.34 -1.93
C MET A 336 14.26 7.61 -2.61
N ALA A 337 15.35 8.17 -2.09
CA ALA A 337 16.08 9.25 -2.73
C ALA A 337 17.37 8.71 -3.33
N VAL A 338 17.68 9.14 -4.56
CA VAL A 338 18.96 8.90 -5.21
C VAL A 338 19.56 10.25 -5.59
N ALA A 339 20.65 10.61 -4.93
CA ALA A 339 21.38 11.86 -5.14
C ALA A 339 22.74 11.62 -5.78
N MET A 340 23.22 12.55 -6.59
CA MET A 340 24.52 12.49 -7.27
C MET A 340 25.25 13.83 -7.15
N THR A 341 26.56 13.81 -6.92
CA THR A 341 27.37 15.04 -6.80
C THR A 341 27.57 15.73 -8.16
N THR A 342 27.70 14.96 -9.23
CA THR A 342 27.86 15.48 -10.60
C THR A 342 26.53 15.59 -11.34
N THR A 343 26.18 16.76 -11.86
CA THR A 343 25.20 16.89 -12.95
C THR A 343 25.82 16.27 -14.21
N THR A 344 25.06 15.48 -14.96
CA THR A 344 25.48 14.74 -16.16
C THR A 344 25.99 15.65 -17.29
N THR A 345 27.16 16.26 -17.12
CA THR A 345 27.86 17.01 -18.17
C THR A 345 29.06 16.20 -18.65
N THR A 346 28.94 15.71 -19.88
CA THR A 346 30.00 15.07 -20.65
C THR A 346 31.24 15.96 -20.73
N THR A 347 32.31 15.59 -20.04
CA THR A 347 33.65 16.02 -20.44
C THR A 347 34.03 15.25 -21.71
N THR A 348 34.26 15.96 -22.81
CA THR A 348 34.75 15.43 -24.08
C THR A 348 36.01 14.58 -23.84
N GLY A 349 35.89 13.25 -23.98
CA GLY A 349 36.99 12.28 -23.90
C GLY A 349 37.14 11.49 -22.59
N GLY A 350 36.33 11.74 -21.54
CA GLY A 350 36.37 11.01 -20.26
C GLY A 350 35.30 9.92 -20.11
N LYS A 351 35.58 8.86 -19.34
CA LYS A 351 34.57 7.85 -18.91
C LYS A 351 33.49 8.58 -18.07
N LYS A 352 32.20 8.36 -18.36
CA LYS A 352 31.07 9.01 -17.66
C LYS A 352 30.99 8.58 -16.18
N SER A 353 30.38 9.40 -15.33
CA SER A 353 29.99 9.02 -13.97
C SER A 353 28.77 8.07 -13.99
N PRO A 354 28.68 7.10 -13.06
CA PRO A 354 27.52 6.21 -12.99
C PRO A 354 26.22 6.95 -12.64
N ASP A 355 25.12 6.60 -13.29
CA ASP A 355 23.76 7.09 -13.05
C ASP A 355 22.77 5.92 -12.95
N VAL A 356 22.69 5.37 -11.73
CA VAL A 356 21.95 4.12 -11.47
C VAL A 356 20.49 4.19 -11.91
N LEU A 357 19.83 5.34 -11.74
CA LEU A 357 18.42 5.50 -12.10
C LEU A 357 18.18 5.43 -13.60
N GLN A 358 19.14 5.90 -14.40
CA GLN A 358 19.12 5.73 -15.85
C GLN A 358 19.39 4.26 -16.22
N ASN A 359 20.41 3.64 -15.60
CA ASN A 359 20.82 2.28 -15.93
C ASN A 359 19.73 1.24 -15.61
N VAL A 360 19.05 1.36 -14.47
CA VAL A 360 17.92 0.47 -14.11
C VAL A 360 16.62 0.86 -14.83
N GLY A 361 16.64 1.91 -15.67
CA GLY A 361 15.52 2.40 -16.46
C GLY A 361 14.40 3.08 -15.66
N LEU A 362 14.60 3.32 -14.35
CA LEU A 362 13.57 3.91 -13.50
C LEU A 362 13.26 5.36 -13.92
N ARG A 363 14.29 6.16 -14.22
CA ARG A 363 14.06 7.57 -14.62
C ARG A 363 13.22 7.67 -15.89
N GLN A 364 13.50 6.84 -16.89
CA GLN A 364 12.73 6.81 -18.14
C GLN A 364 11.26 6.42 -17.89
N ARG A 365 11.02 5.39 -17.06
CA ARG A 365 9.66 4.94 -16.75
C ARG A 365 8.86 5.98 -15.96
N LEU A 366 9.49 6.66 -14.99
CA LEU A 366 8.86 7.76 -14.26
C LEU A 366 8.57 8.98 -15.14
N GLN A 367 9.46 9.32 -16.06
CA GLN A 367 9.22 10.39 -17.04
C GLN A 367 8.07 10.04 -17.98
N GLN A 368 8.00 8.80 -18.47
CA GLN A 368 6.88 8.32 -19.27
C GLN A 368 5.56 8.37 -18.48
N ALA A 369 5.56 7.91 -17.23
CA ALA A 369 4.40 7.96 -16.34
C ALA A 369 3.92 9.41 -16.13
N LYS A 370 4.82 10.37 -15.90
CA LYS A 370 4.48 11.80 -15.78
C LYS A 370 3.82 12.38 -17.03
N THR A 371 4.16 11.87 -18.22
CA THR A 371 3.52 12.30 -19.48
C THR A 371 2.17 11.64 -19.75
N LEU A 372 1.92 10.49 -19.12
CA LEU A 372 0.66 9.77 -19.24
C LEU A 372 -0.32 10.31 -18.19
N ALA A 373 -1.36 11.00 -18.64
CA ALA A 373 -2.40 11.57 -17.77
C ALA A 373 -3.10 10.52 -16.87
N SER A 374 -2.90 9.22 -17.13
CA SER A 374 -3.48 8.10 -16.37
C SER A 374 -2.68 7.64 -15.15
N ASP A 375 -1.42 8.06 -14.99
CA ASP A 375 -0.53 7.50 -13.96
C ASP A 375 -0.43 8.39 -12.70
N HIS A 376 -1.17 9.52 -12.65
CA HIS A 376 -1.41 10.37 -11.45
C HIS A 376 -0.15 10.68 -10.61
N VAL A 377 0.98 10.91 -11.28
CA VAL A 377 2.27 11.20 -10.62
C VAL A 377 2.37 12.68 -10.25
N ASP A 378 2.32 12.97 -8.95
CA ASP A 378 2.43 14.32 -8.37
C ASP A 378 3.73 14.54 -7.57
N HIS A 379 3.91 15.75 -7.02
CA HIS A 379 5.06 16.08 -6.16
C HIS A 379 5.08 15.30 -4.84
N GLY A 380 3.91 14.85 -4.34
CA GLY A 380 3.80 13.98 -3.19
C GLY A 380 4.29 12.55 -3.45
N SER A 381 4.42 12.17 -4.72
CA SER A 381 4.82 10.83 -5.14
C SER A 381 6.21 10.78 -5.80
N TYR A 382 6.58 11.80 -6.58
CA TYR A 382 7.91 11.90 -7.22
C TYR A 382 8.35 13.35 -7.49
N THR A 383 9.51 13.71 -6.96
CA THR A 383 10.17 15.00 -7.22
C THR A 383 11.63 14.83 -7.66
N SER A 384 12.15 15.79 -8.44
CA SER A 384 13.52 15.76 -8.97
C SER A 384 14.10 17.17 -9.01
N THR A 385 15.41 17.31 -8.93
CA THR A 385 16.12 18.58 -9.17
C THR A 385 16.26 18.91 -10.66
N ASN A 386 16.21 17.89 -11.53
CA ASN A 386 16.44 18.03 -12.97
C ASN A 386 15.14 18.29 -13.76
N SER A 387 13.98 18.36 -13.11
CA SER A 387 12.71 18.68 -13.78
C SER A 387 12.58 20.18 -14.03
N THR A 388 12.91 20.63 -15.24
CA THR A 388 12.58 21.99 -15.74
C THR A 388 11.07 22.22 -15.95
N ILE A 389 10.20 21.34 -15.41
CA ILE A 389 8.75 21.29 -15.63
C ILE A 389 8.00 21.33 -14.26
N ASP A 390 8.67 21.76 -13.19
CA ASP A 390 8.03 21.97 -11.87
C ASP A 390 6.84 22.97 -11.83
N PRO A 391 6.58 23.90 -12.79
CA PRO A 391 5.48 24.84 -12.58
C PRO A 391 4.08 24.34 -13.03
N ILE A 392 3.95 23.16 -13.65
CA ILE A 392 2.66 22.72 -14.24
C ILE A 392 1.88 21.75 -13.33
N LEU A 393 2.54 21.07 -12.39
CA LEU A 393 1.95 20.04 -11.51
C LEU A 393 2.02 20.40 -10.02
N ALA A 394 2.20 21.68 -9.67
CA ALA A 394 1.75 22.12 -8.36
C ALA A 394 0.25 21.81 -8.31
N SER A 395 -0.16 20.92 -7.40
CA SER A 395 -1.55 20.68 -7.04
C SER A 395 -2.16 22.02 -6.69
N ARG A 396 -2.71 22.72 -7.69
CA ARG A 396 -3.55 23.86 -7.39
C ARG A 396 -4.74 23.24 -6.68
N LEU A 397 -4.88 23.54 -5.39
CA LEU A 397 -6.16 23.39 -4.73
C LEU A 397 -7.23 23.86 -5.72
N PRO A 398 -8.26 23.04 -6.00
CA PRO A 398 -9.37 23.48 -6.80
C PRO A 398 -9.82 24.85 -6.27
N ALA A 399 -10.04 25.82 -7.16
CA ALA A 399 -10.48 27.15 -6.72
C ALA A 399 -11.68 26.98 -5.76
N PRO A 400 -11.84 27.78 -4.69
CA PRO A 400 -12.87 27.56 -3.68
C PRO A 400 -14.30 27.37 -4.24
N ALA A 401 -14.60 27.93 -5.41
CA ALA A 401 -15.84 27.75 -6.16
C ALA A 401 -16.04 26.34 -6.79
N ALA A 402 -15.07 25.44 -6.68
CA ALA A 402 -15.08 24.07 -7.19
C ALA A 402 -15.54 23.04 -6.14
N PHE A 403 -15.79 23.48 -4.90
CA PHE A 403 -16.32 22.65 -3.83
C PHE A 403 -17.82 22.86 -3.66
N LEU A 404 -18.56 21.77 -3.44
CA LEU A 404 -19.90 21.84 -2.87
C LEU A 404 -19.78 21.63 -1.36
N ASN A 405 -20.24 22.61 -0.58
CA ASN A 405 -20.23 22.48 0.88
C ASN A 405 -21.26 21.45 1.32
N VAL A 406 -20.86 20.59 2.24
CA VAL A 406 -21.72 19.63 2.94
C VAL A 406 -21.55 19.82 4.44
N GLU A 407 -22.58 19.48 5.21
CA GLU A 407 -22.54 19.67 6.66
C GLU A 407 -22.48 18.33 7.39
N TRP A 408 -21.61 18.26 8.38
CA TRP A 408 -21.72 17.21 9.38
C TRP A 408 -23.01 17.43 10.17
N THR A 409 -23.90 16.46 10.15
CA THR A 409 -25.08 16.48 11.03
C THR A 409 -24.65 16.37 12.50
N ASP A 410 -25.48 16.93 13.41
CA ASP A 410 -25.25 16.85 14.86
C ASP A 410 -25.02 15.37 15.23
N SER A 411 -23.84 15.09 15.81
CA SER A 411 -23.42 13.73 16.16
C SER A 411 -24.11 13.19 17.39
N LYS A 412 -24.95 13.98 18.09
CA LYS A 412 -25.70 13.52 19.28
C LYS A 412 -26.38 12.15 19.12
N PRO A 413 -27.09 11.83 18.02
CA PRO A 413 -27.67 10.50 17.85
C PRO A 413 -26.58 9.43 17.87
N PHE A 414 -25.43 9.67 17.25
CA PHE A 414 -24.35 8.70 17.07
C PHE A 414 -23.27 8.73 18.16
N SER A 415 -23.41 9.58 19.18
CA SER A 415 -22.35 9.85 20.17
C SER A 415 -21.97 8.65 21.05
N GLY A 416 -22.82 7.63 21.14
CA GLY A 416 -22.53 6.36 21.82
C GLY A 416 -22.26 5.18 20.87
N LEU A 417 -22.21 5.43 19.56
CA LEU A 417 -22.01 4.39 18.55
C LEU A 417 -20.52 4.28 18.20
N ASP A 418 -19.82 3.44 18.95
CA ASP A 418 -18.43 3.07 18.70
C ASP A 418 -18.35 1.66 18.09
N ILE A 419 -17.89 1.56 16.84
CA ILE A 419 -17.56 0.27 16.23
C ILE A 419 -16.10 0.21 15.79
N HIS A 420 -15.37 -0.76 16.33
CA HIS A 420 -13.97 -1.00 16.00
C HIS A 420 -13.83 -2.07 14.92
N ARG A 421 -14.37 -1.82 13.72
CA ARG A 421 -14.33 -2.80 12.61
C ARG A 421 -14.25 -2.18 11.22
N LYS A 422 -13.63 -2.91 10.28
CA LYS A 422 -13.59 -2.60 8.84
C LYS A 422 -14.01 -3.80 7.98
N GLY A 423 -14.40 -3.55 6.73
CA GLY A 423 -14.82 -4.58 5.78
C GLY A 423 -16.13 -5.27 6.18
N HIS A 424 -16.97 -4.60 6.94
CA HIS A 424 -18.35 -4.99 7.24
C HIS A 424 -19.30 -4.42 6.18
N THR A 425 -20.57 -4.76 6.26
CA THR A 425 -21.63 -4.17 5.41
C THR A 425 -22.60 -3.36 6.26
N LEU A 426 -23.30 -2.40 5.64
CA LEU A 426 -24.37 -1.60 6.23
C LEU A 426 -25.60 -1.71 5.32
N SER A 427 -26.74 -2.14 5.85
CA SER A 427 -27.98 -2.28 5.11
C SER A 427 -29.14 -1.68 5.90
N LEU A 428 -30.05 -0.97 5.24
CA LEU A 428 -31.18 -0.31 5.91
C LEU A 428 -32.45 -1.12 5.71
N LEU A 429 -33.23 -1.25 6.78
CA LEU A 429 -34.60 -1.76 6.78
C LEU A 429 -35.47 -0.72 7.52
N LYS A 430 -36.22 0.09 6.76
CA LYS A 430 -37.01 1.21 7.30
C LYS A 430 -36.13 2.15 8.15
N ASP A 431 -36.51 2.39 9.40
CA ASP A 431 -35.82 3.27 10.35
C ASP A 431 -34.54 2.67 10.97
N ASP A 432 -34.21 1.42 10.68
CA ASP A 432 -33.08 0.73 11.29
C ASP A 432 -32.00 0.40 10.26
N ALA A 433 -30.75 0.58 10.68
CA ALA A 433 -29.58 0.17 9.93
C ALA A 433 -28.92 -1.04 10.59
N TYR A 434 -28.49 -1.99 9.78
CA TYR A 434 -27.92 -3.26 10.20
C TYR A 434 -26.47 -3.36 9.75
N VAL A 435 -25.56 -3.65 10.67
CA VAL A 435 -24.15 -3.93 10.37
C VAL A 435 -23.80 -5.36 10.66
N PHE A 436 -23.28 -6.05 9.66
CA PHE A 436 -22.88 -7.44 9.79
C PHE A 436 -21.39 -7.63 9.52
N GLY A 437 -20.76 -8.46 10.34
CA GLY A 437 -19.42 -8.98 10.16
C GLY A 437 -18.31 -7.92 10.19
N GLY A 438 -17.28 -8.11 9.37
CA GLY A 438 -16.07 -7.29 9.33
C GLY A 438 -14.89 -7.89 10.07
N PHE A 439 -13.77 -7.16 10.11
CA PHE A 439 -12.58 -7.46 10.89
C PHE A 439 -12.34 -6.35 11.90
N GLY A 440 -12.13 -6.73 13.16
CA GLY A 440 -12.10 -5.78 14.25
C GLY A 440 -12.17 -6.44 15.61
N SER A 441 -12.59 -5.70 16.62
CA SER A 441 -12.94 -6.25 17.92
C SER A 441 -14.46 -6.24 18.15
N GLU A 442 -14.93 -7.17 18.99
CA GLU A 442 -16.34 -7.20 19.40
C GLU A 442 -16.67 -5.99 20.28
N VAL A 443 -17.91 -5.52 20.17
CA VAL A 443 -18.45 -4.46 21.03
C VAL A 443 -18.81 -5.10 22.37
N GLU A 444 -18.20 -4.66 23.47
CA GLU A 444 -18.58 -5.12 24.82
C GLU A 444 -19.89 -4.45 25.25
N ASP A 445 -20.81 -5.20 25.87
CA ASP A 445 -22.03 -4.64 26.47
C ASP A 445 -21.64 -3.64 27.57
N SER A 446 -21.87 -2.36 27.29
CA SER A 446 -21.48 -1.26 28.17
C SER A 446 -22.42 -1.18 29.39
N GLN A 447 -22.09 -1.91 30.46
CA GLN A 447 -22.58 -1.58 31.80
C GLN A 447 -21.50 -1.44 32.88
N GLU A 448 -20.25 -1.84 32.66
CA GLU A 448 -19.18 -1.66 33.66
C GLU A 448 -17.85 -1.23 33.04
N ASP A 449 -17.14 -0.34 33.73
CA ASP A 449 -15.78 0.17 33.48
C ASP A 449 -15.60 1.37 32.50
N GLN A 450 -16.13 2.55 32.89
CA GLN A 450 -15.67 3.87 32.40
C GLN A 450 -14.29 4.31 32.95
N SER A 451 -13.52 3.41 33.55
CA SER A 451 -12.21 3.75 34.12
C SER A 451 -11.13 2.72 33.77
N ARG A 452 -10.59 2.76 32.54
CA ARG A 452 -9.29 2.16 32.20
C ARG A 452 -8.69 2.77 30.92
N ILE A 453 -7.88 3.81 31.08
CA ILE A 453 -6.99 4.37 30.04
C ILE A 453 -5.81 3.41 29.69
N PHE A 454 -5.81 2.16 30.19
CA PHE A 454 -4.68 1.22 30.04
C PHE A 454 -5.05 -0.26 29.79
N GLN A 455 -6.13 -0.56 29.05
CA GLN A 455 -6.44 -1.94 28.62
C GLN A 455 -6.92 -2.07 27.16
N THR A 456 -6.05 -1.81 26.18
CA THR A 456 -6.19 -2.32 24.79
C THR A 456 -5.27 -3.51 24.48
N ARG A 457 -4.60 -4.07 25.50
CA ARG A 457 -3.70 -5.25 25.35
C ARG A 457 -4.42 -6.61 25.35
N GLY A 458 -5.75 -6.65 25.20
CA GLY A 458 -6.53 -7.89 25.39
C GLY A 458 -7.58 -8.25 24.32
N GLN A 459 -8.05 -7.31 23.50
CA GLN A 459 -9.05 -7.66 22.48
C GLN A 459 -8.36 -8.18 21.22
N GLN A 460 -8.46 -9.50 21.00
CA GLN A 460 -7.96 -10.15 19.79
C GLN A 460 -8.79 -9.69 18.59
N GLN A 461 -8.15 -9.00 17.64
CA GLN A 461 -8.79 -8.63 16.39
C GLN A 461 -9.08 -9.90 15.57
N THR A 462 -10.32 -10.05 15.14
CA THR A 462 -10.78 -11.24 14.42
C THR A 462 -11.86 -10.87 13.40
N ARG A 463 -12.26 -11.85 12.58
CA ARG A 463 -13.47 -11.71 11.77
C ARG A 463 -14.66 -11.86 12.68
N LEU A 464 -15.64 -11.00 12.50
CA LEU A 464 -16.81 -10.88 13.35
C LEU A 464 -18.00 -11.56 12.66
N GLY A 465 -18.88 -12.16 13.46
CA GLY A 465 -20.17 -12.70 13.03
C GLY A 465 -21.35 -11.98 13.69
N SER A 466 -21.07 -10.91 14.44
CA SER A 466 -22.08 -10.10 15.11
C SER A 466 -22.89 -9.28 14.10
N LEU A 467 -24.21 -9.26 14.33
CA LEU A 467 -25.17 -8.38 13.66
C LEU A 467 -25.57 -7.27 14.63
N LEU A 468 -25.27 -6.02 14.28
CA LEU A 468 -25.66 -4.85 15.06
C LEU A 468 -26.86 -4.18 14.40
N ARG A 469 -27.83 -3.75 15.20
CA ARG A 469 -28.95 -2.91 14.77
C ARG A 469 -28.81 -1.52 15.36
N PHE A 470 -28.88 -0.52 14.50
CA PHE A 470 -28.86 0.90 14.85
C PHE A 470 -30.18 1.52 14.47
N ASN A 471 -30.84 2.13 15.45
CA ASN A 471 -31.99 2.95 15.13
C ASN A 471 -31.52 4.32 14.63
N LEU A 472 -31.88 4.70 13.41
CA LEU A 472 -31.41 5.95 12.80
C LEU A 472 -32.01 7.19 13.47
N ALA A 473 -33.17 7.08 14.12
CA ALA A 473 -33.82 8.20 14.80
C ALA A 473 -33.16 8.51 16.15
N THR A 474 -32.99 7.48 16.99
CA THR A 474 -32.50 7.62 18.37
C THR A 474 -30.99 7.44 18.48
N GLY A 475 -30.39 6.77 17.49
CA GLY A 475 -28.99 6.37 17.48
C GLY A 475 -28.64 5.23 18.44
N SER A 476 -29.65 4.56 19.01
CA SER A 476 -29.42 3.40 19.88
C SER A 476 -28.86 2.22 19.09
N CYS A 477 -27.80 1.60 19.62
CA CYS A 477 -27.19 0.37 19.11
C CYS A 477 -27.60 -0.83 19.96
N GLN A 478 -27.91 -1.95 19.32
CA GLN A 478 -28.13 -3.23 19.98
C GLN A 478 -27.47 -4.37 19.20
N LEU A 479 -26.87 -5.32 19.93
CA LEU A 479 -26.47 -6.60 19.35
C LEU A 479 -27.73 -7.44 19.09
N VAL A 480 -27.92 -7.85 17.84
CA VAL A 480 -29.05 -8.68 17.43
C VAL A 480 -28.70 -10.14 17.66
N SER A 481 -29.55 -10.84 18.42
CA SER A 481 -29.43 -12.28 18.57
C SER A 481 -29.68 -12.98 17.22
N PRO A 482 -28.92 -14.03 16.87
CA PRO A 482 -29.05 -14.70 15.57
C PRO A 482 -30.45 -15.25 15.27
N GLY A 483 -31.29 -15.44 16.29
CA GLY A 483 -32.65 -15.99 16.19
C GLY A 483 -32.67 -17.52 16.02
N THR A 484 -31.64 -18.08 15.39
CA THR A 484 -31.45 -19.51 15.12
C THR A 484 -29.99 -19.93 15.35
N ASP A 485 -29.72 -21.24 15.46
CA ASP A 485 -28.35 -21.79 15.51
C ASP A 485 -27.66 -21.77 14.12
N ASP A 486 -28.39 -21.47 13.04
CA ASP A 486 -27.88 -21.47 11.65
C ASP A 486 -27.79 -20.02 11.13
N ALA A 487 -26.63 -19.41 11.31
CA ALA A 487 -26.33 -18.02 10.89
C ALA A 487 -25.03 -17.97 10.07
N PRO A 488 -24.78 -16.89 9.30
CA PRO A 488 -23.55 -16.78 8.52
C PRO A 488 -22.32 -16.77 9.43
N SER A 489 -21.30 -17.54 9.05
CA SER A 489 -20.02 -17.60 9.77
C SER A 489 -19.34 -16.22 9.86
N PRO A 490 -18.52 -15.97 10.91
CA PRO A 490 -17.76 -14.73 11.01
C PRO A 490 -16.92 -14.44 9.76
N ARG A 491 -17.10 -13.27 9.14
CA ARG A 491 -16.53 -12.98 7.82
C ARG A 491 -16.35 -11.48 7.57
N MET A 492 -15.44 -11.15 6.65
CA MET A 492 -15.21 -9.78 6.18
C MET A 492 -15.23 -9.70 4.65
N HIS A 493 -15.43 -8.48 4.14
CA HIS A 493 -15.48 -8.15 2.71
C HIS A 493 -16.51 -9.00 1.92
N HIS A 494 -17.59 -9.40 2.58
CA HIS A 494 -18.82 -9.85 1.94
C HIS A 494 -19.58 -8.64 1.39
N SER A 495 -20.64 -8.90 0.63
CA SER A 495 -21.61 -7.88 0.24
C SER A 495 -22.96 -8.16 0.90
N ALA A 496 -23.72 -7.11 1.15
CA ALA A 496 -25.09 -7.20 1.62
C ALA A 496 -25.95 -6.11 0.96
N VAL A 497 -27.16 -6.46 0.57
CA VAL A 497 -28.10 -5.57 -0.12
C VAL A 497 -29.51 -5.78 0.41
N THR A 498 -30.27 -4.69 0.49
CA THR A 498 -31.69 -4.74 0.84
C THR A 498 -32.55 -5.00 -0.40
N THR A 499 -33.66 -5.73 -0.24
CA THR A 499 -34.73 -5.83 -1.25
C THR A 499 -35.30 -4.45 -1.61
N LEU A 500 -35.85 -4.32 -2.81
CA LEU A 500 -36.41 -3.06 -3.31
C LEU A 500 -37.57 -2.54 -2.46
N ASP A 501 -38.29 -3.44 -1.78
CA ASP A 501 -39.38 -3.10 -0.86
C ASP A 501 -38.92 -2.82 0.59
N GLY A 502 -37.62 -2.97 0.88
CA GLY A 502 -37.07 -2.72 2.21
C GLY A 502 -37.43 -3.78 3.26
N SER A 503 -37.84 -4.99 2.86
CA SER A 503 -38.31 -6.04 3.78
C SER A 503 -37.21 -7.01 4.26
N ALA A 504 -36.16 -7.24 3.47
CA ALA A 504 -35.13 -8.23 3.78
C ALA A 504 -33.72 -7.81 3.34
N ILE A 505 -32.71 -8.35 4.03
CA ILE A 505 -31.30 -8.19 3.67
C ILE A 505 -30.80 -9.50 3.05
N TYR A 506 -30.13 -9.42 1.91
CA TYR A 506 -29.45 -10.53 1.26
C TYR A 506 -27.93 -10.37 1.38
N LEU A 507 -27.24 -11.42 1.79
CA LEU A 507 -25.78 -11.44 1.96
C LEU A 507 -25.15 -12.48 1.03
N TYR A 508 -24.02 -12.11 0.42
CA TYR A 508 -23.23 -13.03 -0.40
C TYR A 508 -21.73 -12.96 -0.10
N GLY A 509 -21.13 -14.14 -0.02
CA GLY A 509 -19.69 -14.34 -0.02
C GLY A 509 -18.95 -13.79 1.20
N GLY A 510 -17.79 -13.17 0.96
CA GLY A 510 -16.82 -12.78 1.97
C GLY A 510 -15.84 -13.89 2.32
N ARG A 511 -15.03 -13.67 3.35
CA ARG A 511 -14.01 -14.63 3.79
C ARG A 511 -13.81 -14.64 5.30
N ASP A 512 -13.46 -15.80 5.85
CA ASP A 512 -13.06 -15.98 7.26
C ASP A 512 -11.54 -16.23 7.43
N GLY A 513 -10.84 -16.47 6.32
CA GLY A 513 -9.40 -16.63 6.21
C GLY A 513 -8.89 -16.24 4.82
N PRO A 514 -7.58 -16.14 4.60
CA PRO A 514 -7.05 -15.65 3.31
C PRO A 514 -7.43 -16.51 2.10
N THR A 515 -7.66 -17.82 2.29
CA THR A 515 -8.07 -18.75 1.24
C THR A 515 -9.46 -19.35 1.46
N LYS A 516 -10.10 -19.02 2.59
CA LYS A 516 -11.43 -19.50 2.96
C LYS A 516 -12.46 -18.46 2.55
N VAL A 517 -12.86 -18.54 1.28
CA VAL A 517 -13.81 -17.62 0.66
C VAL A 517 -15.16 -18.31 0.52
N HIS A 518 -16.23 -17.63 0.94
CA HIS A 518 -17.58 -18.18 0.93
C HIS A 518 -18.31 -17.86 -0.37
N ASN A 519 -19.26 -18.71 -0.74
CA ASN A 519 -20.15 -18.55 -1.89
C ASN A 519 -21.62 -18.77 -1.53
N ASP A 520 -21.95 -18.80 -0.25
CA ASP A 520 -23.30 -18.96 0.29
C ASP A 520 -24.13 -17.67 0.14
N VAL A 521 -25.45 -17.85 0.04
CA VAL A 521 -26.45 -16.77 0.06
C VAL A 521 -27.28 -16.89 1.32
N TRP A 522 -27.36 -15.80 2.06
CA TRP A 522 -28.16 -15.69 3.27
C TRP A 522 -29.20 -14.60 3.12
N ARG A 523 -30.35 -14.80 3.75
CA ARG A 523 -31.39 -13.79 3.92
C ARG A 523 -31.56 -13.50 5.40
N TYR A 524 -31.80 -12.24 5.73
CA TYR A 524 -32.17 -11.81 7.07
C TYR A 524 -33.47 -11.01 7.03
N THR A 525 -34.39 -11.33 7.93
CA THR A 525 -35.57 -10.51 8.24
C THR A 525 -35.58 -10.20 9.75
N PRO A 526 -36.09 -9.03 10.18
CA PRO A 526 -36.24 -8.72 11.60
C PRO A 526 -37.13 -9.71 12.36
N GLU A 527 -38.13 -10.29 11.68
CA GLU A 527 -39.12 -11.21 12.24
C GLU A 527 -38.58 -12.64 12.41
N ASP A 528 -37.87 -13.17 11.41
CA ASP A 528 -37.47 -14.58 11.37
C ASP A 528 -35.96 -14.81 11.61
N GLY A 529 -35.16 -13.74 11.62
CA GLY A 529 -33.71 -13.83 11.75
C GLY A 529 -33.02 -14.30 10.47
N TRP A 530 -31.92 -15.04 10.61
CA TRP A 530 -31.15 -15.56 9.48
C TRP A 530 -31.76 -16.82 8.88
N ASP A 531 -31.82 -16.86 7.55
CA ASP A 531 -32.25 -17.99 6.74
C ASP A 531 -31.22 -18.28 5.64
N SER A 532 -30.76 -19.52 5.55
CA SER A 532 -29.85 -19.99 4.51
C SER A 532 -30.64 -20.34 3.25
N LEU A 533 -30.76 -19.38 2.33
CA LEU A 533 -31.46 -19.59 1.06
C LEU A 533 -30.70 -20.52 0.11
N TRP A 534 -29.37 -20.41 0.07
CA TRP A 534 -28.57 -21.20 -0.85
C TRP A 534 -27.18 -21.50 -0.29
N ARG A 535 -26.81 -22.78 -0.30
CA ARG A 535 -25.45 -23.28 -0.04
C ARG A 535 -25.06 -24.21 -1.18
N ALA A 536 -23.95 -23.94 -1.85
CA ALA A 536 -23.42 -24.89 -2.82
C ALA A 536 -23.13 -26.22 -2.12
N ARG A 537 -23.78 -27.33 -2.54
CA ARG A 537 -23.13 -28.63 -2.41
C ARG A 537 -22.07 -28.67 -3.49
N ILE A 538 -20.80 -28.71 -3.10
CA ILE A 538 -19.65 -28.74 -4.01
C ILE A 538 -19.83 -29.87 -5.03
N SER A 539 -20.26 -29.52 -6.23
CA SER A 539 -20.22 -30.39 -7.40
C SER A 539 -18.75 -30.50 -7.82
N HIS A 540 -18.21 -31.72 -7.78
CA HIS A 540 -16.84 -32.01 -8.22
C HIS A 540 -16.70 -32.06 -9.76
N SER A 541 -17.78 -31.83 -10.50
CA SER A 541 -17.74 -31.66 -11.97
C SER A 541 -17.58 -30.18 -12.29
N GLY A 542 -16.47 -29.84 -12.95
CA GLY A 542 -15.98 -28.48 -13.20
C GLY A 542 -16.80 -27.60 -14.15
N ASP A 543 -18.11 -27.78 -14.22
CA ASP A 543 -19.05 -26.87 -14.87
C ASP A 543 -19.99 -26.33 -13.78
N SER A 544 -19.79 -25.08 -13.38
CA SER A 544 -20.49 -24.48 -12.25
C SER A 544 -21.64 -23.63 -12.76
N SER A 545 -22.88 -24.07 -12.53
CA SER A 545 -24.10 -23.25 -12.75
C SER A 545 -24.25 -22.10 -11.76
N VAL A 546 -23.22 -21.82 -10.94
CA VAL A 546 -23.25 -20.91 -9.81
C VAL A 546 -21.91 -20.19 -9.62
N PRO A 547 -21.87 -19.00 -9.01
CA PRO A 547 -20.63 -18.27 -8.78
C PRO A 547 -19.74 -18.94 -7.73
N LYS A 548 -18.43 -18.85 -7.95
CA LYS A 548 -17.40 -19.20 -6.96
C LYS A 548 -17.40 -18.19 -5.82
N GLY A 549 -16.77 -18.54 -4.70
CA GLY A 549 -16.69 -17.63 -3.56
C GLY A 549 -15.90 -16.38 -3.87
N LEU A 550 -16.45 -15.22 -3.46
CA LEU A 550 -15.89 -13.90 -3.72
C LEU A 550 -15.77 -13.09 -2.44
N PHE A 551 -14.72 -12.27 -2.34
CA PHE A 551 -14.59 -11.21 -1.34
C PHE A 551 -14.12 -9.92 -2.01
N LYS A 552 -14.40 -8.75 -1.41
CA LYS A 552 -14.11 -7.42 -2.01
C LYS A 552 -14.82 -7.20 -3.37
N HIS A 553 -15.94 -7.89 -3.58
CA HIS A 553 -16.87 -7.67 -4.69
C HIS A 553 -17.98 -6.71 -4.26
N THR A 554 -18.82 -6.29 -5.20
CA THR A 554 -20.06 -5.55 -4.91
C THR A 554 -21.28 -6.42 -5.21
N ALA A 555 -22.35 -6.24 -4.46
CA ALA A 555 -23.70 -6.70 -4.81
C ALA A 555 -24.64 -5.50 -4.92
N ASN A 556 -25.61 -5.58 -5.82
CA ASN A 556 -26.65 -4.56 -5.99
C ASN A 556 -28.00 -5.24 -6.22
N MET A 557 -29.05 -4.75 -5.55
CA MET A 557 -30.43 -5.17 -5.82
C MET A 557 -31.00 -4.29 -6.94
N MET A 558 -31.42 -4.90 -8.05
CA MET A 558 -31.94 -4.18 -9.21
C MET A 558 -32.94 -5.02 -10.00
N LEU A 559 -33.70 -4.36 -10.89
CA LEU A 559 -34.57 -5.05 -11.84
C LEU A 559 -33.78 -5.43 -13.10
N VAL A 560 -33.82 -6.72 -13.45
CA VAL A 560 -33.28 -7.25 -14.71
C VAL A 560 -34.40 -7.98 -15.43
N ALA A 561 -34.79 -7.48 -16.61
CA ALA A 561 -35.93 -8.00 -17.37
C ALA A 561 -37.23 -8.13 -16.53
N GLY A 562 -37.49 -7.13 -15.66
CA GLY A 562 -38.67 -7.09 -14.78
C GLY A 562 -38.60 -8.00 -13.55
N ARG A 563 -37.49 -8.70 -13.32
CA ARG A 563 -37.28 -9.54 -12.14
C ARG A 563 -36.32 -8.87 -11.17
N GLU A 564 -36.62 -8.95 -9.89
CA GLU A 564 -35.74 -8.48 -8.82
C GLU A 564 -34.58 -9.47 -8.64
N MET A 565 -33.36 -8.99 -8.85
CA MET A 565 -32.16 -9.81 -8.80
C MET A 565 -31.05 -9.14 -7.98
N MET A 566 -30.33 -9.94 -7.21
CA MET A 566 -29.06 -9.54 -6.59
C MET A 566 -27.93 -9.77 -7.59
N VAL A 567 -27.42 -8.70 -8.20
CA VAL A 567 -26.32 -8.74 -9.17
C VAL A 567 -24.98 -8.58 -8.46
N ILE A 568 -24.05 -9.50 -8.71
CA ILE A 568 -22.68 -9.47 -8.17
C ILE A 568 -21.64 -9.27 -9.28
N PHE A 569 -20.61 -8.48 -8.98
CA PHE A 569 -19.50 -8.25 -9.90
C PHE A 569 -18.17 -7.98 -9.18
N GLY A 570 -17.09 -8.37 -9.86
CA GLY A 570 -15.70 -8.23 -9.40
C GLY A 570 -15.41 -9.04 -8.13
N GLY A 571 -14.46 -8.55 -7.35
CA GLY A 571 -13.91 -9.22 -6.17
C GLY A 571 -12.85 -10.26 -6.50
N ARG A 572 -12.40 -10.96 -5.47
CA ARG A 572 -11.30 -11.94 -5.57
C ARG A 572 -11.76 -13.32 -5.17
N LEU A 573 -11.22 -14.30 -5.88
CA LEU A 573 -11.40 -15.72 -5.66
C LEU A 573 -10.42 -16.22 -4.60
N ALA A 574 -10.66 -17.43 -4.08
CA ALA A 574 -9.72 -18.13 -3.20
C ALA A 574 -8.37 -18.41 -3.87
N SER A 575 -8.31 -18.46 -5.21
CA SER A 575 -7.07 -18.56 -6.00
C SER A 575 -6.22 -17.29 -5.97
N GLY A 576 -6.77 -16.15 -5.52
CA GLY A 576 -6.14 -14.84 -5.58
C GLY A 576 -6.44 -14.06 -6.86
N GLU A 577 -6.99 -14.70 -7.89
CA GLU A 577 -7.40 -14.04 -9.13
C GLU A 577 -8.61 -13.11 -8.90
N ALA A 578 -8.67 -12.02 -9.67
CA ALA A 578 -9.84 -11.15 -9.68
C ALA A 578 -10.92 -11.71 -10.62
N ASN A 579 -12.17 -11.64 -10.18
CA ASN A 579 -13.32 -12.10 -10.94
C ASN A 579 -13.72 -11.06 -11.99
N ASP A 580 -13.95 -11.52 -13.22
CA ASP A 580 -14.41 -10.73 -14.36
C ASP A 580 -15.78 -11.22 -14.89
N GLN A 581 -16.40 -12.17 -14.19
CA GLN A 581 -17.72 -12.73 -14.49
C GLN A 581 -18.82 -11.97 -13.75
N VAL A 582 -19.99 -11.90 -14.38
CA VAL A 582 -21.19 -11.25 -13.86
C VAL A 582 -22.24 -12.33 -13.57
N TRP A 583 -22.76 -12.32 -12.35
CA TRP A 583 -23.75 -13.27 -11.89
C TRP A 583 -24.91 -12.53 -11.25
N ALA A 584 -26.13 -13.05 -11.38
CA ALA A 584 -27.29 -12.51 -10.69
C ALA A 584 -28.08 -13.63 -10.01
N PHE A 585 -28.49 -13.43 -8.76
CA PHE A 585 -29.37 -14.35 -8.05
C PHE A 585 -30.81 -13.86 -8.19
N ASP A 586 -31.67 -14.66 -8.82
CA ASP A 586 -33.09 -14.40 -8.97
C ASP A 586 -33.80 -14.71 -7.65
N LEU A 587 -34.40 -13.68 -7.02
CA LEU A 587 -35.03 -13.82 -5.70
C LEU A 587 -36.32 -14.66 -5.74
N GLN A 588 -36.98 -14.74 -6.89
CA GLN A 588 -38.23 -15.49 -7.04
C GLN A 588 -37.95 -16.97 -7.27
N GLU A 589 -36.99 -17.28 -8.14
CA GLU A 589 -36.63 -18.65 -8.49
C GLU A 589 -35.60 -19.27 -7.52
N GLY A 590 -34.86 -18.44 -6.77
CA GLY A 590 -33.79 -18.89 -5.88
C GLY A 590 -32.59 -19.48 -6.63
N GLN A 591 -32.31 -18.97 -7.84
CA GLN A 591 -31.30 -19.53 -8.75
C GLN A 591 -30.33 -18.47 -9.25
N TRP A 592 -29.11 -18.90 -9.56
CA TRP A 592 -28.09 -18.06 -10.18
C TRP A 592 -28.21 -18.08 -11.71
N GLY A 593 -28.13 -16.91 -12.32
CA GLY A 593 -27.93 -16.72 -13.75
C GLY A 593 -26.52 -16.19 -14.04
N HIS A 594 -25.84 -16.79 -15.03
CA HIS A 594 -24.56 -16.29 -15.54
C HIS A 594 -24.80 -15.34 -16.73
N PHE A 595 -24.25 -14.13 -16.67
CA PHE A 595 -24.42 -13.12 -17.71
C PHE A 595 -23.19 -13.06 -18.61
N GLN A 596 -23.40 -13.27 -19.92
CA GLN A 596 -22.31 -13.30 -20.89
C GLN A 596 -22.07 -11.91 -21.48
N TRP A 597 -20.80 -11.52 -21.58
CA TRP A 597 -20.41 -10.27 -22.23
C TRP A 597 -20.83 -10.25 -23.71
N ARG A 598 -21.59 -9.24 -24.13
CA ARG A 598 -21.97 -9.06 -25.53
C ARG A 598 -20.74 -8.86 -26.40
N ARG A 599 -20.73 -9.53 -27.54
CA ARG A 599 -19.73 -9.31 -28.60
C ARG A 599 -20.26 -8.23 -29.54
N ASN A 600 -19.79 -6.98 -29.38
CA ASN A 600 -20.13 -5.94 -30.35
C ASN A 600 -19.47 -6.25 -31.70
N GLY A 601 -20.26 -6.25 -32.77
CA GLY A 601 -19.81 -6.56 -34.12
C GLY A 601 -18.88 -5.50 -34.71
N GLN A 602 -17.84 -5.95 -35.40
CA GLN A 602 -16.91 -5.18 -36.25
C GLN A 602 -16.10 -4.05 -35.59
N THR A 603 -15.39 -4.35 -34.50
CA THR A 603 -13.98 -3.96 -34.25
C THR A 603 -13.57 -4.54 -32.91
N HIS A 604 -12.51 -5.35 -32.88
CA HIS A 604 -11.99 -5.93 -31.65
C HIS A 604 -11.23 -4.86 -30.86
N HIS A 605 -11.94 -4.04 -30.09
CA HIS A 605 -11.29 -3.31 -29.00
C HIS A 605 -11.45 -4.15 -27.73
N HIS A 606 -10.32 -4.54 -27.15
CA HIS A 606 -10.22 -5.21 -25.84
C HIS A 606 -10.76 -4.35 -24.68
N GLU A 607 -11.32 -3.18 -24.98
CA GLU A 607 -11.72 -2.09 -24.09
C GLU A 607 -13.21 -2.13 -23.68
N ASP A 608 -14.04 -2.96 -24.34
CA ASP A 608 -15.49 -3.02 -24.08
C ASP A 608 -15.88 -3.88 -22.85
N ARG A 609 -14.91 -4.61 -22.26
CA ARG A 609 -15.11 -5.45 -21.07
C ARG A 609 -14.44 -4.82 -19.85
N ILE A 610 -15.16 -4.76 -18.73
CA ILE A 610 -14.54 -4.39 -17.46
C ILE A 610 -13.57 -5.52 -17.06
N PRO A 611 -12.27 -5.23 -16.84
CA PRO A 611 -11.33 -6.26 -16.41
C PRO A 611 -11.73 -6.82 -15.04
N GLY A 612 -11.11 -7.94 -14.64
CA GLY A 612 -11.26 -8.42 -13.26
C GLY A 612 -10.77 -7.37 -12.28
N ILE A 613 -11.67 -6.84 -11.44
CA ILE A 613 -11.40 -5.77 -10.47
C ILE A 613 -11.92 -6.13 -9.09
N PHE A 614 -11.33 -5.54 -8.04
CA PHE A 614 -11.77 -5.73 -6.66
C PHE A 614 -11.64 -4.45 -5.83
N SER A 615 -12.35 -4.38 -4.71
CA SER A 615 -12.47 -3.18 -3.86
C SER A 615 -12.96 -1.93 -4.61
N HIS A 616 -13.63 -2.11 -5.74
CA HIS A 616 -14.44 -1.06 -6.36
C HIS A 616 -15.73 -0.91 -5.55
N SER A 617 -16.48 0.15 -5.83
CA SER A 617 -17.86 0.28 -5.35
C SER A 617 -18.79 0.48 -6.53
N SER A 618 -20.07 0.20 -6.32
CA SER A 618 -21.08 0.35 -7.36
C SER A 618 -22.44 0.69 -6.77
N VAL A 619 -23.27 1.33 -7.58
CA VAL A 619 -24.65 1.71 -7.25
C VAL A 619 -25.56 1.56 -8.46
N VAL A 620 -26.84 1.32 -8.20
CA VAL A 620 -27.87 1.28 -9.23
C VAL A 620 -28.26 2.70 -9.63
N VAL A 621 -28.24 2.97 -10.93
CA VAL A 621 -28.66 4.24 -11.55
C VAL A 621 -29.68 3.96 -12.65
N ALA A 622 -30.50 4.96 -12.99
CA ALA A 622 -31.36 4.86 -14.17
C ALA A 622 -30.52 4.57 -15.43
N GLY A 623 -30.98 3.61 -16.23
CA GLY A 623 -30.38 3.24 -17.51
C GLY A 623 -30.62 4.27 -18.60
N LYS A 624 -30.02 4.03 -19.77
CA LYS A 624 -30.21 4.91 -20.95
C LYS A 624 -31.60 4.74 -21.55
N GLU A 625 -32.16 3.55 -21.45
CA GLU A 625 -33.51 3.23 -21.89
C GLU A 625 -34.49 3.38 -20.72
N GLN A 626 -35.69 3.88 -21.01
CA GLN A 626 -36.69 4.16 -19.99
C GLN A 626 -37.14 2.86 -19.31
N GLY A 627 -36.98 2.79 -17.97
CA GLY A 627 -37.37 1.62 -17.18
C GLY A 627 -36.34 0.50 -17.08
N GLN A 628 -35.12 0.71 -17.60
CA GLN A 628 -34.00 -0.22 -17.41
C GLN A 628 -33.06 0.30 -16.32
N ASP A 629 -32.67 -0.56 -15.37
CA ASP A 629 -31.63 -0.22 -14.39
C ASP A 629 -30.22 -0.44 -14.99
N SER A 630 -29.24 0.32 -14.52
CA SER A 630 -27.82 0.12 -14.83
C SER A 630 -26.97 0.21 -13.56
N LEU A 631 -25.80 -0.40 -13.58
CA LEU A 631 -24.81 -0.29 -12.51
C LEU A 631 -23.76 0.74 -12.88
N LEU A 632 -23.58 1.74 -12.03
CA LEU A 632 -22.42 2.62 -12.08
C LEU A 632 -21.31 1.99 -11.22
N ILE A 633 -20.17 1.67 -11.81
CA ILE A 633 -19.02 1.05 -11.15
C ILE A 633 -17.86 2.05 -11.11
N VAL A 634 -17.29 2.28 -9.93
CA VAL A 634 -16.27 3.32 -9.71
C VAL A 634 -14.99 2.72 -9.14
N GLY A 635 -13.87 3.00 -9.82
CA GLY A 635 -12.51 2.70 -9.38
C GLY A 635 -12.23 1.22 -9.16
N GLY A 636 -11.50 0.93 -8.08
CA GLY A 636 -11.05 -0.41 -7.72
C GLY A 636 -9.61 -0.70 -8.12
N VAL A 637 -9.19 -1.93 -7.85
CA VAL A 637 -7.85 -2.44 -8.17
C VAL A 637 -7.95 -3.47 -9.27
N ARG A 638 -7.15 -3.33 -10.33
CA ARG A 638 -7.09 -4.28 -11.44
C ARG A 638 -6.34 -5.55 -11.04
N GLY A 639 -6.93 -6.72 -11.29
CA GLY A 639 -6.36 -7.99 -10.84
C GLY A 639 -5.04 -8.41 -11.50
N THR A 640 -4.75 -7.93 -12.71
CA THR A 640 -3.59 -8.40 -13.50
C THR A 640 -2.25 -7.80 -13.06
N ASP A 641 -2.27 -6.56 -12.58
CA ASP A 641 -1.09 -5.78 -12.23
C ASP A 641 -1.30 -4.92 -10.98
N GLU A 642 -2.38 -5.15 -10.24
CA GLU A 642 -2.74 -4.44 -9.02
C GLU A 642 -2.81 -2.91 -9.16
N LYS A 643 -2.89 -2.35 -10.37
CA LYS A 643 -3.03 -0.90 -10.54
C LYS A 643 -4.38 -0.40 -10.01
N VAL A 644 -4.35 0.72 -9.28
CA VAL A 644 -5.55 1.42 -8.81
C VAL A 644 -6.15 2.22 -9.98
N LEU A 645 -7.47 2.11 -10.15
CA LEU A 645 -8.18 2.65 -11.32
C LEU A 645 -8.92 3.94 -10.96
N ASP A 646 -8.93 4.87 -11.91
CA ASP A 646 -9.68 6.13 -11.92
C ASP A 646 -10.96 6.06 -12.77
N LYS A 647 -11.29 4.86 -13.24
CA LYS A 647 -12.34 4.64 -14.23
C LYS A 647 -13.71 4.58 -13.59
N VAL A 648 -14.68 5.05 -14.36
CA VAL A 648 -16.10 4.91 -14.08
C VAL A 648 -16.69 4.13 -15.25
N TRP A 649 -17.46 3.08 -14.96
CA TRP A 649 -18.18 2.32 -15.97
C TRP A 649 -19.68 2.36 -15.71
N ARG A 650 -20.44 2.31 -16.79
CA ARG A 650 -21.86 1.97 -16.76
C ARG A 650 -22.03 0.57 -17.30
N MET A 651 -22.60 -0.33 -16.51
CA MET A 651 -22.87 -1.72 -16.87
C MET A 651 -24.38 -1.94 -16.96
N THR A 652 -24.82 -2.55 -18.06
CA THR A 652 -26.22 -2.84 -18.34
C THR A 652 -26.38 -4.35 -18.51
N LEU A 653 -27.45 -4.89 -17.92
CA LEU A 653 -27.79 -6.31 -17.98
C LEU A 653 -29.15 -6.48 -18.66
N GLY A 654 -29.34 -7.62 -19.32
CA GLY A 654 -30.65 -8.00 -19.82
C GLY A 654 -30.73 -9.46 -20.23
N VAL A 655 -31.90 -9.83 -20.73
CA VAL A 655 -32.20 -11.14 -21.27
C VAL A 655 -32.65 -10.94 -22.71
N SER A 656 -32.11 -11.74 -23.63
CA SER A 656 -32.54 -11.70 -25.04
C SER A 656 -33.87 -12.43 -25.23
N GLU A 657 -34.70 -11.89 -26.11
CA GLU A 657 -35.94 -12.54 -26.54
C GLU A 657 -35.66 -13.48 -27.72
N GLY A 658 -36.06 -14.76 -27.63
CA GLY A 658 -35.83 -15.79 -28.65
C GLY A 658 -36.22 -17.19 -28.19
N GLU A 659 -36.03 -18.21 -29.05
CA GLU A 659 -36.31 -19.62 -28.73
C GLU A 659 -35.42 -20.15 -27.59
N GLU A 660 -34.19 -19.63 -27.45
CA GLU A 660 -33.28 -19.86 -26.32
C GLU A 660 -32.89 -18.52 -25.68
N PRO A 661 -33.58 -18.06 -24.63
CA PRO A 661 -33.27 -16.80 -23.97
C PRO A 661 -31.86 -16.86 -23.35
N SER A 662 -31.05 -15.85 -23.62
CA SER A 662 -29.69 -15.73 -23.07
C SER A 662 -29.49 -14.44 -22.27
N CYS A 663 -28.88 -14.58 -21.09
CA CYS A 663 -28.51 -13.46 -20.22
C CYS A 663 -27.24 -12.78 -20.73
N TRP A 664 -27.30 -11.47 -20.91
CA TRP A 664 -26.22 -10.69 -21.51
C TRP A 664 -25.85 -9.48 -20.66
N VAL A 665 -24.58 -9.10 -20.72
CA VAL A 665 -24.05 -7.89 -20.10
C VAL A 665 -23.22 -7.09 -21.08
N GLU A 666 -23.30 -5.77 -21.00
CA GLU A 666 -22.45 -4.83 -21.71
C GLU A 666 -22.01 -3.72 -20.76
N ALA A 667 -20.85 -3.12 -21.02
CA ALA A 667 -20.37 -1.98 -20.24
C ALA A 667 -19.81 -0.90 -21.16
N THR A 668 -19.84 0.34 -20.69
CA THR A 668 -19.23 1.47 -21.35
C THR A 668 -18.44 2.28 -20.33
N ALA A 669 -17.17 2.57 -20.63
CA ALA A 669 -16.38 3.50 -19.84
C ALA A 669 -16.95 4.91 -19.97
N MET A 670 -17.09 5.60 -18.84
CA MET A 670 -17.54 6.98 -18.76
C MET A 670 -16.34 7.88 -18.53
N GLU A 671 -16.24 8.95 -19.32
CA GLU A 671 -15.32 10.03 -19.03
C GLU A 671 -15.98 10.94 -17.99
N VAL A 672 -15.34 11.07 -16.82
CA VAL A 672 -15.83 11.89 -15.71
C VAL A 672 -14.75 12.89 -15.32
N LYS A 673 -15.06 14.18 -15.44
CA LYS A 673 -14.09 15.28 -15.23
C LYS A 673 -14.65 16.39 -14.34
N THR A 674 -13.79 17.19 -13.73
CA THR A 674 -14.22 18.45 -13.12
C THR A 674 -14.63 19.46 -14.20
N SER A 675 -15.28 20.55 -13.80
CA SER A 675 -15.56 21.69 -14.71
C SER A 675 -14.28 22.34 -15.26
N ALA A 676 -13.15 22.17 -14.57
CA ALA A 676 -11.82 22.60 -15.03
C ALA A 676 -11.14 21.56 -15.95
N GLY A 677 -11.72 20.37 -16.11
CA GLY A 677 -11.20 19.29 -16.96
C GLY A 677 -10.30 18.29 -16.25
N ASP A 678 -10.18 18.35 -14.92
CA ASP A 678 -9.36 17.44 -14.14
C ASP A 678 -9.98 16.04 -14.11
N SER A 679 -9.13 15.01 -14.18
CA SER A 679 -9.56 13.62 -14.10
C SER A 679 -9.85 13.21 -12.65
N LEU A 680 -10.70 12.19 -12.48
CA LEU A 680 -10.90 11.55 -11.18
C LEU A 680 -9.57 10.96 -10.68
N LYS A 681 -9.29 11.12 -9.38
CA LYS A 681 -8.14 10.47 -8.76
C LYS A 681 -8.40 8.97 -8.56
N PRO A 682 -7.47 8.08 -8.90
CA PRO A 682 -7.64 6.63 -8.80
C PRO A 682 -7.89 6.25 -7.35
N ARG A 683 -8.86 5.36 -7.11
CA ARG A 683 -9.26 4.99 -5.76
C ARG A 683 -9.90 3.62 -5.63
N PHE A 684 -9.75 3.00 -4.47
CA PHE A 684 -10.41 1.76 -4.09
C PHE A 684 -10.74 1.73 -2.59
N GLY A 685 -11.61 0.82 -2.16
CA GLY A 685 -12.01 0.70 -0.74
C GLY A 685 -12.89 1.83 -0.22
N HIS A 686 -13.41 2.65 -1.13
CA HIS A 686 -14.39 3.73 -0.90
C HIS A 686 -15.82 3.17 -0.95
N ALA A 687 -16.79 3.95 -0.45
CA ALA A 687 -18.21 3.66 -0.61
C ALA A 687 -18.85 4.57 -1.67
N CYS A 688 -19.77 4.01 -2.48
CA CYS A 688 -20.67 4.77 -3.35
C CYS A 688 -22.05 4.86 -2.67
N VAL A 689 -22.66 6.03 -2.64
CA VAL A 689 -24.03 6.23 -2.17
C VAL A 689 -24.83 7.01 -3.20
N LYS A 690 -25.95 6.44 -3.66
CA LYS A 690 -26.92 7.14 -4.52
C LYS A 690 -27.73 8.11 -3.66
N VAL A 691 -27.47 9.41 -3.77
CA VAL A 691 -28.21 10.47 -3.05
C VAL A 691 -29.47 10.90 -3.80
N SER A 692 -29.40 10.87 -5.14
CA SER A 692 -30.56 11.01 -6.03
C SER A 692 -30.27 10.29 -7.35
N GLU A 693 -31.22 10.29 -8.29
CA GLU A 693 -31.04 9.64 -9.61
C GLU A 693 -29.79 10.08 -10.38
N ASP A 694 -29.34 11.32 -10.18
CA ASP A 694 -28.18 11.89 -10.87
C ASP A 694 -27.11 12.46 -9.93
N ARG A 695 -27.15 12.10 -8.63
CA ARG A 695 -26.13 12.53 -7.66
C ARG A 695 -25.62 11.32 -6.89
N ILE A 696 -24.38 10.94 -7.19
CA ILE A 696 -23.71 9.80 -6.56
C ILE A 696 -22.55 10.31 -5.73
N TRP A 697 -22.57 10.05 -4.43
CA TRP A 697 -21.48 10.42 -3.54
C TRP A 697 -20.47 9.29 -3.44
N ILE A 698 -19.20 9.65 -3.50
CA ILE A 698 -18.05 8.77 -3.33
C ILE A 698 -17.33 9.19 -2.05
N LEU A 699 -17.20 8.25 -1.12
CA LEU A 699 -16.78 8.52 0.25
C LEU A 699 -15.53 7.71 0.57
N GLY A 700 -14.44 8.39 0.93
CA GLY A 700 -13.18 7.81 1.37
C GLY A 700 -12.40 7.03 0.32
N GLY A 701 -11.75 5.96 0.79
CA GLY A 701 -10.90 5.07 0.01
C GLY A 701 -9.40 5.34 0.12
N VAL A 702 -8.63 4.53 -0.59
CA VAL A 702 -7.17 4.64 -0.74
C VAL A 702 -6.85 4.96 -2.20
N SER A 703 -5.86 5.81 -2.41
CA SER A 703 -5.32 6.16 -3.72
C SER A 703 -3.88 5.69 -3.87
N ALA A 704 -3.42 5.61 -5.12
CA ALA A 704 -2.03 5.38 -5.49
C ALA A 704 -1.76 6.13 -6.81
N PRO A 705 -0.56 6.69 -7.03
CA PRO A 705 0.64 6.51 -6.21
C PRO A 705 0.70 7.31 -4.90
N GLY A 706 -0.07 8.39 -4.76
CA GLY A 706 -0.14 9.23 -3.56
C GLY A 706 -1.35 8.94 -2.67
N LEU A 707 -1.51 9.70 -1.58
CA LEU A 707 -2.71 9.65 -0.73
C LEU A 707 -3.87 10.44 -1.36
N LEU A 708 -5.10 10.11 -0.99
CA LEU A 708 -6.20 11.07 -1.13
C LEU A 708 -5.93 12.23 -0.16
N GLN A 709 -5.89 13.46 -0.68
CA GLN A 709 -5.90 14.66 0.15
C GLN A 709 -7.23 14.76 0.88
N TRP A 710 -7.26 15.49 2.00
CA TRP A 710 -8.49 15.71 2.77
C TRP A 710 -9.67 16.12 1.87
N HIS A 711 -9.46 17.13 1.01
CA HIS A 711 -10.50 17.64 0.11
C HIS A 711 -10.87 16.68 -1.04
N GLU A 712 -10.14 15.58 -1.23
CA GLU A 712 -10.41 14.55 -2.24
C GLU A 712 -11.12 13.32 -1.66
N THR A 713 -11.27 13.27 -0.33
CA THR A 713 -11.91 12.15 0.37
C THR A 713 -13.40 12.03 0.04
N LEU A 714 -14.07 13.15 -0.23
CA LEU A 714 -15.48 13.19 -0.57
C LEU A 714 -15.69 13.87 -1.93
N LEU A 715 -16.49 13.27 -2.79
CA LEU A 715 -16.87 13.87 -4.06
C LEU A 715 -18.26 13.43 -4.51
N GLU A 716 -18.87 14.21 -5.38
CA GLU A 716 -20.12 13.90 -6.06
C GLU A 716 -19.86 13.71 -7.55
N ILE A 717 -20.34 12.60 -8.11
CA ILE A 717 -20.42 12.35 -9.54
C ILE A 717 -21.86 12.65 -9.99
N GLN A 718 -21.99 13.35 -11.12
CA GLN A 718 -23.23 13.55 -11.87
C GLN A 718 -23.16 12.76 -13.18
N PRO A 719 -23.68 11.51 -13.20
CA PRO A 719 -23.51 10.62 -14.35
C PRO A 719 -24.10 11.14 -15.66
N SER A 720 -25.21 11.89 -15.61
CA SER A 720 -25.86 12.44 -16.81
C SER A 720 -24.98 13.46 -17.55
N LYS A 721 -24.12 14.18 -16.80
CA LYS A 721 -23.23 15.22 -17.33
C LYS A 721 -21.80 14.73 -17.58
N GLY A 722 -21.44 13.57 -17.04
CA GLY A 722 -20.03 13.12 -17.05
C GLY A 722 -19.13 14.04 -16.25
N THR A 723 -19.64 14.61 -15.16
CA THR A 723 -18.88 15.54 -14.31
C THR A 723 -18.76 15.06 -12.88
N PHE A 724 -17.70 15.47 -12.19
CA PHE A 724 -17.60 15.33 -10.74
C PHE A 724 -17.13 16.63 -10.09
N GLN A 725 -17.43 16.78 -8.80
CA GLN A 725 -16.97 17.89 -7.96
C GLN A 725 -16.66 17.40 -6.56
N TYR A 726 -15.68 18.02 -5.91
CA TYR A 726 -15.32 17.67 -4.53
C TYR A 726 -16.35 18.21 -3.54
N LEU A 727 -16.63 17.43 -2.49
CA LEU A 727 -17.50 17.84 -1.40
C LEU A 727 -16.63 18.29 -0.23
N ARG A 728 -16.92 19.46 0.34
CA ARG A 728 -16.18 20.02 1.47
C ARG A 728 -17.05 20.02 2.73
N PRO A 729 -16.76 19.18 3.72
CA PRO A 729 -17.44 19.23 5.01
C PRO A 729 -17.19 20.54 5.76
N SER A 730 -18.12 20.89 6.64
CA SER A 730 -18.04 22.07 7.52
C SER A 730 -16.80 22.10 8.43
N SER A 731 -16.21 20.94 8.74
CA SER A 731 -14.98 20.81 9.53
C SER A 731 -14.19 19.55 9.17
N PHE A 732 -12.89 19.54 9.45
CA PHE A 732 -12.09 18.32 9.43
C PHE A 732 -12.59 17.33 10.49
N ARG A 733 -12.52 16.03 10.18
CA ARG A 733 -12.65 14.93 11.14
C ARG A 733 -11.54 13.92 10.85
N GLU A 734 -10.92 13.37 11.89
CA GLU A 734 -9.87 12.35 11.81
C GLU A 734 -10.44 10.97 11.40
N LEU A 735 -11.04 10.91 10.21
CA LEU A 735 -11.61 9.70 9.63
C LEU A 735 -10.74 9.22 8.48
N VAL A 736 -10.41 7.93 8.47
CA VAL A 736 -9.68 7.30 7.38
C VAL A 736 -10.62 6.95 6.23
N MET A 737 -11.86 6.55 6.55
CA MET A 737 -12.89 6.11 5.62
C MET A 737 -12.39 5.01 4.67
N VAL A 738 -11.79 3.95 5.23
CA VAL A 738 -11.34 2.78 4.46
C VAL A 738 -11.89 1.50 5.03
N GLY A 739 -12.61 0.75 4.19
CA GLY A 739 -13.39 -0.41 4.64
C GLY A 739 -14.54 -0.03 5.58
N HIS A 740 -14.95 1.24 5.58
CA HIS A 740 -16.20 1.68 6.18
C HIS A 740 -17.38 1.27 5.31
N ALA A 741 -18.59 1.36 5.85
CA ALA A 741 -19.82 1.21 5.08
C ALA A 741 -20.67 2.49 5.22
N ALA A 742 -21.35 2.86 4.14
CA ALA A 742 -22.18 4.06 4.11
C ALA A 742 -23.47 3.80 3.31
N ALA A 743 -24.55 4.49 3.69
CA ALA A 743 -25.86 4.37 3.06
C ALA A 743 -26.65 5.68 3.17
N LEU A 744 -27.63 5.87 2.28
CA LEU A 744 -28.58 6.98 2.35
C LEU A 744 -29.70 6.63 3.35
N ASP A 745 -29.96 7.52 4.30
CA ASP A 745 -31.16 7.57 5.14
C ASP A 745 -32.16 8.52 4.47
N PRO A 746 -33.07 8.02 3.61
CA PRO A 746 -33.92 8.87 2.76
C PRO A 746 -34.94 9.66 3.58
N ASP A 747 -35.44 9.09 4.67
CA ASP A 747 -36.46 9.72 5.52
C ASP A 747 -35.95 10.97 6.23
N ARG A 748 -34.64 11.01 6.50
CA ARG A 748 -33.96 12.15 7.16
C ARG A 748 -33.05 12.94 6.21
N GLY A 749 -32.99 12.55 4.94
CA GLY A 749 -32.25 13.27 3.90
C GLY A 749 -30.74 13.36 4.15
N ARG A 750 -30.12 12.31 4.68
CA ARG A 750 -28.68 12.31 5.06
C ARG A 750 -27.99 11.02 4.67
N VAL A 751 -26.69 11.09 4.43
CA VAL A 751 -25.83 9.91 4.24
C VAL A 751 -25.20 9.55 5.57
N VAL A 752 -25.35 8.31 6.01
CA VAL A 752 -24.78 7.78 7.27
C VAL A 752 -23.64 6.84 6.94
N GLY A 753 -22.54 6.91 7.70
CA GLY A 753 -21.41 6.01 7.57
C GLY A 753 -20.88 5.54 8.92
N VAL A 754 -20.36 4.32 8.95
CA VAL A 754 -19.93 3.64 10.18
C VAL A 754 -18.66 2.82 9.96
N GLY A 755 -17.82 2.79 11.00
CA GLY A 755 -16.57 2.05 11.05
C GLY A 755 -15.56 2.41 9.95
N GLY A 756 -14.59 1.53 9.73
CA GLY A 756 -13.42 1.79 8.90
C GLY A 756 -12.13 1.80 9.71
N GLY A 757 -10.98 1.78 9.04
CA GLY A 757 -9.66 1.89 9.68
C GLY A 757 -8.60 0.94 9.11
N GLY A 758 -7.60 0.61 9.93
CA GLY A 758 -6.53 -0.33 9.56
C GLY A 758 -5.53 -0.62 10.66
N THR A 759 -4.67 -1.63 10.46
CA THR A 759 -3.68 -2.09 11.44
C THR A 759 -2.34 -1.34 11.38
N CYS A 760 -2.24 -0.37 10.46
CA CYS A 760 -1.12 0.56 10.26
C CYS A 760 0.25 -0.13 10.38
N PHE A 761 0.49 -1.16 9.57
CA PHE A 761 1.80 -1.83 9.44
C PHE A 761 2.34 -2.46 10.73
N GLY A 762 1.45 -2.83 11.66
CA GLY A 762 1.85 -3.37 12.96
C GLY A 762 2.32 -2.30 13.96
N PHE A 763 2.25 -1.01 13.62
CA PHE A 763 2.47 0.09 14.56
C PHE A 763 1.37 0.15 15.63
N GLY A 764 0.15 -0.23 15.26
CA GLY A 764 -1.06 -0.23 16.07
C GLY A 764 -2.29 -0.10 15.17
N ALA A 765 -3.47 -0.48 15.64
CA ALA A 765 -4.68 -0.28 14.86
C ALA A 765 -5.26 1.12 15.08
N TRP A 766 -5.82 1.68 14.01
CA TRP A 766 -6.70 2.84 14.02
C TRP A 766 -8.08 2.41 13.56
N TRP A 767 -9.12 2.89 14.23
CA TRP A 767 -10.51 2.65 13.87
C TRP A 767 -11.25 3.98 13.76
N ASP A 768 -12.07 4.11 12.73
CA ASP A 768 -13.05 5.19 12.61
C ASP A 768 -14.22 4.88 13.54
N SER A 769 -13.98 5.04 14.84
CA SER A 769 -14.85 4.56 15.92
C SER A 769 -16.24 5.18 15.86
N THR A 770 -16.32 6.49 15.63
CA THR A 770 -17.59 7.23 15.70
C THR A 770 -18.34 7.18 14.38
N ALA A 771 -19.57 6.70 14.42
CA ALA A 771 -20.50 6.84 13.31
C ALA A 771 -20.72 8.32 12.94
N TRP A 772 -20.90 8.58 11.67
CA TRP A 772 -21.00 9.93 11.12
C TRP A 772 -22.14 10.04 10.13
N ALA A 773 -22.65 11.26 9.94
CA ALA A 773 -23.63 11.52 8.92
C ALA A 773 -23.47 12.90 8.31
N LEU A 774 -23.74 12.97 7.00
CA LEU A 774 -23.57 14.14 6.15
C LEU A 774 -24.91 14.52 5.51
N THR A 775 -25.23 15.81 5.51
CA THR A 775 -26.35 16.38 4.77
C THR A 775 -25.85 17.20 3.59
N ALA A 776 -26.59 17.09 2.49
CA ALA A 776 -26.34 17.79 1.23
C ALA A 776 -26.76 19.26 1.27
#